data_AF-A0A2V4P311-F1
#
_entry.id   AF-A0A2V4P311-F1
#
_cell.length_a   1.000
_cell.length_b   1.000
_cell.length_c   1.000
_cell.angle_alpha   90.00
_cell.angle_beta   90.00
_cell.angle_gamma   90.00
#
_symmetry.space_group_name_H-M   'P 1'
#
loop_
_entity.id
_entity.type
_entity.pdbx_description
1 polymer ?
#
loop_
_entity_poly.entity_id
_entity_poly.type
_entity_poly.pdbx_seq_one_letter_code
_entity_poly.pdbx_strand_id
1 'polypeptide(L)'
;MVDAPTRTPHRAVPDDHRPPAPVPVAVDPLQTVPELTERLLAEVERGHWLEAYLAAAGATQILQDLLDGIDRPLPRLARQLAGRRSGALVRLLARLAVALRPWRGRRAVRRWSERLATLAGLLAELVMVPGRDIETDQPVLAAARRAAAGPVHCRALRHAVLRRPSCFAGLDQHPQDVAELVRRFSVQSPDPTRPLLVLGVRTSGSYLAPLAGAALRARGYRSVTVGTARPAGPLLPGHRRTPRRIARHGGAALLLDAPPSTGSAVAQVAAAVRRAGFPTVAVVPLLALFGPAVPPEPLRRYPCVLLPGERWAVRERLGEAELLRTVAKVLPPGLRVAELTAPQVDLPNRWAHLSVPVTVRVERDDRSARLLSLTAQWAGVGGFGRYHAQIAERLPGLVAPVFGFADGVLLRERLPGEDRPGRPVGPAVVAGYLAHRQHRLALAEDRSAWLSGRRPVWEAAAQVLAGGYGRLALPARALLLDRLARRTLTVARPCVTDGSTGPAAWASDARGGWLKIDCAAGTFSHLEPASRDAAYDLAGAALGAPADEAALLARFRELTGDPLPAARWCLLQLVQAWNERRLAGAGARPAPAADRARTAQARAVRRFLAEIYLADLPARPGTGAWVVLDVDGVLETDVLGFPTSSPLGMLALRALRAHGYRTLLASGRSLPEVRERCADYGLAGGMAEYGCAGWDGQGELALLPPELREVGDGGLSRRIAALPGGSVDLRYLWCVRGRQRGGAGALAPQTVRRLLADCHPSARFAVLPGRAQTDFVPLGADKGHGVRALLDHLGAVGAVPALAVGDSRADLSMLRLAERGAVPANGRRQLRGSPVTVLHRPYQAGLAEAVAALIGHPPGGCPQCRLPLVEDTARPLLALLAVPEAGRRGAVPRTAALARAVLRPAGPGEQP
;
A
#
# COMPACT_ATOMS: atom_id res chain seq x y z
N MET A 1 -23.36 22.43 56.85
CA MET A 1 -24.44 21.44 56.69
C MET A 1 -25.20 21.88 55.44
N VAL A 2 -25.10 21.08 54.37
CA VAL A 2 -25.76 21.22 53.04
C VAL A 2 -25.51 22.53 52.28
N ASP A 3 -24.78 22.47 51.14
CA ASP A 3 -25.24 23.08 49.87
C ASP A 3 -24.31 22.83 48.65
N ALA A 4 -24.97 22.44 47.56
CA ALA A 4 -24.68 22.52 46.12
C ALA A 4 -23.28 22.21 45.50
N PRO A 5 -23.21 21.41 44.41
CA PRO A 5 -22.01 21.22 43.61
C PRO A 5 -21.80 22.38 42.63
N THR A 6 -20.64 23.03 42.71
CA THR A 6 -20.16 24.01 41.73
C THR A 6 -19.80 23.32 40.41
N ARG A 7 -20.74 23.37 39.46
CA ARG A 7 -20.51 23.08 38.03
C ARG A 7 -19.32 23.89 37.53
N THR A 8 -18.22 23.23 37.19
CA THR A 8 -17.14 23.77 36.35
C THR A 8 -17.27 23.16 34.94
N PRO A 9 -17.02 23.93 33.87
CA PRO A 9 -17.55 23.61 32.55
C PRO A 9 -16.79 22.44 31.92
N HIS A 10 -17.54 21.43 31.50
CA HIS A 10 -17.09 20.48 30.49
C HIS A 10 -16.60 21.26 29.27
N ARG A 11 -15.28 21.29 29.04
CA ARG A 11 -14.77 21.67 27.72
C ARG A 11 -15.07 20.49 26.80
N ALA A 12 -16.23 20.58 26.15
CA ALA A 12 -16.60 19.74 25.04
C ALA A 12 -15.43 19.67 24.04
N VAL A 13 -15.29 18.51 23.37
CA VAL A 13 -14.67 18.47 22.04
C VAL A 13 -15.22 19.68 21.27
N PRO A 14 -14.41 20.54 20.65
CA PRO A 14 -14.93 21.76 20.06
C PRO A 14 -15.97 21.40 19.00
N ASP A 15 -17.23 21.66 19.34
CA ASP A 15 -18.40 21.58 18.47
C ASP A 15 -18.51 22.86 17.62
N ASP A 16 -17.35 23.46 17.31
CA ASP A 16 -17.28 24.75 16.65
C ASP A 16 -17.57 24.56 15.15
N HIS A 17 -18.85 24.65 14.82
CA HIS A 17 -19.40 24.69 13.46
C HIS A 17 -19.00 25.95 12.67
N ARG A 18 -18.03 26.76 13.13
CA ARG A 18 -17.52 27.89 12.36
C ARG A 18 -16.43 27.44 11.37
N PRO A 19 -16.49 27.87 10.09
CA PRO A 19 -15.37 27.69 9.19
C PRO A 19 -14.15 28.42 9.79
N PRO A 20 -13.01 27.72 9.98
CA PRO A 20 -11.83 28.34 10.55
C PRO A 20 -11.35 29.50 9.66
N ALA A 21 -10.80 30.54 10.30
CA ALA A 21 -10.10 31.61 9.59
C ALA A 21 -9.09 31.00 8.59
N PRO A 22 -8.87 31.61 7.41
CA PRO A 22 -8.03 31.03 6.36
C PRO A 22 -6.63 30.74 6.91
N VAL A 23 -6.36 29.45 7.16
CA VAL A 23 -5.04 28.96 7.56
C VAL A 23 -4.14 29.02 6.31
N PRO A 24 -2.90 29.52 6.42
CA PRO A 24 -1.96 29.49 5.30
C PRO A 24 -1.84 28.07 4.73
N VAL A 25 -1.86 27.94 3.40
CA VAL A 25 -1.74 26.64 2.71
C VAL A 25 -0.53 25.86 3.24
N ALA A 26 -0.68 24.54 3.44
CA ALA A 26 0.44 23.71 3.86
C ALA A 26 1.49 23.60 2.76
N VAL A 27 2.76 23.53 3.14
CA VAL A 27 3.83 23.27 2.17
C VAL A 27 3.76 21.80 1.78
N ASP A 28 3.48 21.51 0.51
CA ASP A 28 3.48 20.13 0.01
C ASP A 28 4.91 19.55 0.05
N PRO A 29 5.13 18.40 0.71
CA PRO A 29 6.41 17.68 0.63
C PRO A 29 6.82 17.25 -0.79
N LEU A 30 5.89 17.23 -1.77
CA LEU A 30 6.14 17.02 -3.19
C LEU A 30 6.48 18.34 -3.89
N GLN A 31 7.63 18.91 -3.52
CA GLN A 31 8.11 20.17 -4.08
C GLN A 31 8.46 20.04 -5.57
N THR A 32 8.21 21.11 -6.32
CA THR A 32 8.57 21.29 -7.71
C THR A 32 10.01 21.79 -7.85
N VAL A 33 10.56 21.78 -9.07
CA VAL A 33 11.91 22.31 -9.31
C VAL A 33 12.03 23.80 -8.96
N PRO A 34 11.09 24.70 -9.35
CA PRO A 34 11.12 26.10 -8.93
C PRO A 34 11.21 26.27 -7.41
N GLU A 35 10.33 25.62 -6.65
CA GLU A 35 10.30 25.70 -5.18
C GLU A 35 11.61 25.19 -4.55
N LEU A 36 12.19 24.10 -5.09
CA LEU A 36 13.48 23.59 -4.65
C LEU A 36 14.62 24.57 -4.92
N THR A 37 14.61 25.26 -6.06
CA THR A 37 15.65 26.25 -6.39
C THR A 37 15.53 27.53 -5.57
N GLU A 38 14.30 27.97 -5.27
CA GLU A 38 14.06 29.11 -4.37
C GLU A 38 14.53 28.78 -2.95
N ARG A 39 14.14 27.61 -2.43
CA ARG A 39 14.62 27.14 -1.13
C ARG A 39 16.14 26.97 -1.10
N LEU A 40 16.73 26.38 -2.14
CA LEU A 40 18.18 26.26 -2.25
C LEU A 40 18.87 27.62 -2.07
N LEU A 41 18.42 28.65 -2.78
CA LEU A 41 19.02 29.97 -2.69
C LEU A 41 18.87 30.56 -1.28
N ALA A 42 17.66 30.50 -0.72
CA ALA A 42 17.37 31.05 0.60
C ALA A 42 18.16 30.35 1.72
N GLU A 43 18.37 29.03 1.62
CA GLU A 43 19.14 28.27 2.61
C GLU A 43 20.66 28.47 2.47
N VAL A 44 21.16 28.75 1.25
CA VAL A 44 22.55 29.18 1.05
C VAL A 44 22.77 30.56 1.68
N GLU A 45 21.84 31.49 1.51
CA GLU A 45 21.91 32.84 2.11
C GLU A 45 21.88 32.81 3.65
N ARG A 46 21.21 31.80 4.23
CA ARG A 46 21.16 31.57 5.69
C ARG A 46 22.33 30.75 6.24
N GLY A 47 23.24 30.27 5.40
CA GLY A 47 24.33 29.37 5.82
C GLY A 47 23.84 27.97 6.27
N HIS A 48 22.62 27.57 5.92
CA HIS A 48 22.06 26.26 6.25
C HIS A 48 22.48 25.20 5.23
N TRP A 49 23.76 24.80 5.27
CA TRP A 49 24.38 23.97 4.23
C TRP A 49 23.71 22.63 3.97
N LEU A 50 23.22 21.96 5.02
CA LEU A 50 22.50 20.69 4.89
C LEU A 50 21.18 20.87 4.13
N GLU A 51 20.42 21.93 4.42
CA GLU A 51 19.14 22.20 3.76
C GLU A 51 19.35 22.56 2.29
N ALA A 52 20.32 23.43 2.02
CA ALA A 52 20.75 23.77 0.66
C ALA A 52 21.19 22.51 -0.11
N TYR A 53 21.99 21.65 0.51
CA TYR A 53 22.43 20.39 -0.09
C TYR A 53 21.25 19.49 -0.49
N LEU A 54 20.30 19.27 0.42
CA LEU A 54 19.12 18.44 0.17
C LEU A 54 18.28 19.00 -0.99
N ALA A 55 18.11 20.32 -1.07
CA ALA A 55 17.39 20.98 -2.15
C ALA A 55 18.11 20.82 -3.51
N ALA A 56 19.43 21.05 -3.55
CA ALA A 56 20.24 20.88 -4.77
C ALA A 56 20.26 19.42 -5.28
N ALA A 57 20.40 18.45 -4.37
CA ALA A 57 20.34 17.03 -4.69
C ALA A 57 18.96 16.61 -5.20
N GLY A 58 17.88 17.14 -4.61
CA GLY A 58 16.50 16.94 -5.06
C GLY A 58 16.24 17.47 -6.46
N ALA A 59 16.63 18.72 -6.73
CA ALA A 59 16.52 19.31 -8.07
C ALA A 59 17.31 18.51 -9.10
N THR A 60 18.56 18.12 -8.77
CA THR A 60 19.40 17.27 -9.61
C THR A 60 18.72 15.93 -9.92
N GLN A 61 18.14 15.28 -8.92
CA GLN A 61 17.43 14.00 -9.08
C GLN A 61 16.26 14.13 -10.07
N ILE A 62 15.44 15.19 -9.95
CA ILE A 62 14.30 15.42 -10.84
C ILE A 62 14.77 15.59 -12.29
N LEU A 63 15.78 16.45 -12.51
CA LEU A 63 16.29 16.72 -13.85
C LEU A 63 16.90 15.47 -14.50
N GLN A 64 17.63 14.66 -13.73
CA GLN A 64 18.20 13.39 -14.21
C GLN A 64 17.12 12.38 -14.57
N ASP A 65 16.10 12.19 -13.72
CA ASP A 65 15.00 11.26 -13.98
C ASP A 65 14.20 11.66 -15.24
N LEU A 66 14.03 12.98 -15.47
CA LEU A 66 13.43 13.52 -16.69
C LEU A 66 14.29 13.22 -17.93
N LEU A 67 15.61 13.47 -17.85
CA LEU A 67 16.55 13.25 -18.96
C LEU A 67 16.66 11.78 -19.36
N ASP A 68 16.51 10.88 -18.39
CA ASP A 68 16.51 9.42 -18.53
C ASP A 68 15.13 8.85 -18.92
N GLY A 69 14.07 9.67 -18.89
CA GLY A 69 12.72 9.26 -19.26
C GLY A 69 12.12 8.23 -18.29
N ILE A 70 12.49 8.30 -17.01
CA ILE A 70 12.10 7.29 -16.02
C ILE A 70 10.59 7.25 -15.80
N ASP A 71 9.96 8.41 -15.90
CA ASP A 71 8.59 8.65 -15.48
C ASP A 71 7.57 8.43 -16.59
N ARG A 72 8.06 8.17 -17.81
CA ARG A 72 7.23 7.93 -18.98
C ARG A 72 6.76 6.46 -19.01
N PRO A 73 5.45 6.22 -19.18
CA PRO A 73 4.87 4.87 -19.11
C PRO A 73 5.45 3.91 -20.16
N LEU A 74 5.68 4.37 -21.40
CA LEU A 74 6.20 3.54 -22.49
C LEU A 74 7.68 3.12 -22.31
N PRO A 75 8.64 4.03 -22.05
CA PRO A 75 10.01 3.66 -21.69
C PRO A 75 10.12 2.80 -20.43
N ARG A 76 9.23 3.00 -19.46
CA ARG A 76 9.18 2.16 -18.25
C ARG A 76 8.67 0.76 -18.56
N LEU A 77 7.61 0.63 -19.37
CA LEU A 77 7.09 -0.65 -19.85
C LEU A 77 8.17 -1.40 -20.66
N ALA A 78 8.85 -0.72 -21.57
CA ALA A 78 9.93 -1.29 -22.37
C ALA A 78 11.07 -1.85 -21.48
N ARG A 79 11.51 -1.12 -20.45
CA ARG A 79 12.53 -1.60 -19.50
C ARG A 79 12.06 -2.80 -18.68
N GLN A 80 10.81 -2.82 -18.24
CA GLN A 80 10.23 -3.95 -17.51
C GLN A 80 10.13 -5.22 -18.37
N LEU A 81 9.88 -5.05 -19.67
CA LEU A 81 9.75 -6.17 -20.62
C LEU A 81 11.10 -6.64 -21.19
N ALA A 82 12.13 -5.77 -21.24
CA ALA A 82 13.46 -6.11 -21.73
C ALA A 82 14.15 -7.24 -20.92
N GLY A 83 13.73 -7.46 -19.67
CA GLY A 83 14.21 -8.57 -18.83
C GLY A 83 13.51 -9.92 -19.09
N ARG A 84 12.52 -9.99 -19.99
CA ARG A 84 11.77 -11.23 -20.32
C ARG A 84 12.06 -11.63 -21.78
N ARG A 85 12.35 -12.91 -22.03
CA ARG A 85 12.54 -13.48 -23.39
C ARG A 85 11.37 -13.04 -24.29
N SER A 86 11.61 -12.21 -25.30
CA SER A 86 10.59 -11.26 -25.81
C SER A 86 10.13 -11.50 -27.25
N GLY A 87 8.80 -11.52 -27.44
CA GLY A 87 8.10 -11.53 -28.74
C GLY A 87 7.96 -10.14 -29.40
N ALA A 88 7.31 -10.10 -30.58
CA ALA A 88 7.25 -8.92 -31.47
C ALA A 88 6.67 -7.65 -30.85
N LEU A 89 5.66 -7.75 -29.97
CA LEU A 89 5.01 -6.59 -29.31
C LEU A 89 5.97 -5.83 -28.40
N VAL A 90 6.90 -6.52 -27.71
CA VAL A 90 7.91 -5.90 -26.85
C VAL A 90 8.89 -5.09 -27.68
N ARG A 91 9.30 -5.61 -28.84
CA ARG A 91 10.18 -4.91 -29.78
C ARG A 91 9.52 -3.66 -30.35
N LEU A 92 8.23 -3.74 -30.69
CA LEU A 92 7.45 -2.58 -31.16
C LEU A 92 7.32 -1.49 -30.08
N LEU A 93 6.94 -1.87 -28.86
CA LEU A 93 6.83 -0.93 -27.73
C LEU A 93 8.17 -0.31 -27.34
N ALA A 94 9.26 -1.08 -27.39
CA ALA A 94 10.62 -0.57 -27.17
C ALA A 94 11.04 0.40 -28.28
N ARG A 95 10.73 0.10 -29.56
CA ARG A 95 10.97 1.01 -30.69
C ARG A 95 10.17 2.31 -30.57
N LEU A 96 8.89 2.24 -30.20
CA LEU A 96 8.03 3.41 -29.95
C LEU A 96 8.53 4.23 -28.75
N ALA A 97 8.98 3.57 -27.68
CA ALA A 97 9.56 4.23 -26.51
C ALA A 97 10.88 4.94 -26.82
N VAL A 98 11.71 4.37 -27.69
CA VAL A 98 12.95 4.99 -28.20
C VAL A 98 12.66 6.10 -29.22
N ALA A 99 11.57 5.98 -29.98
CA ALA A 99 11.12 6.98 -30.95
C ALA A 99 10.49 8.23 -30.32
N LEU A 100 10.20 8.22 -29.00
CA LEU A 100 9.82 9.42 -28.25
C LEU A 100 11.05 10.34 -28.06
N ARG A 101 11.29 11.10 -29.13
CA ARG A 101 12.40 11.97 -29.52
C ARG A 101 12.78 13.10 -28.53
N PRO A 102 13.96 13.73 -28.75
CA PRO A 102 14.39 14.98 -28.09
C PRO A 102 13.32 16.06 -28.13
N TRP A 103 13.11 16.69 -26.97
CA TRP A 103 12.20 17.81 -26.79
C TRP A 103 13.00 19.12 -26.76
N ARG A 104 12.37 20.22 -27.18
CA ARG A 104 12.98 21.57 -27.15
C ARG A 104 13.44 21.87 -25.72
N GLY A 105 14.68 22.34 -25.56
CA GLY A 105 15.27 22.63 -24.24
C GLY A 105 16.02 21.47 -23.57
N ARG A 106 16.00 20.24 -24.12
CA ARG A 106 16.70 19.09 -23.51
C ARG A 106 18.20 19.33 -23.26
N ARG A 107 18.89 20.04 -24.17
CA ARG A 107 20.32 20.38 -24.01
C ARG A 107 20.53 21.40 -22.87
N ALA A 108 19.66 22.40 -22.77
CA ALA A 108 19.71 23.39 -21.70
C ALA A 108 19.45 22.73 -20.33
N VAL A 109 18.43 21.86 -20.23
CA VAL A 109 18.13 21.08 -19.02
C VAL A 109 19.30 20.17 -18.63
N ARG A 110 20.00 19.56 -19.59
CA ARG A 110 21.21 18.77 -19.32
C ARG A 110 22.33 19.62 -18.72
N ARG A 111 22.68 20.75 -19.35
CA ARG A 111 23.70 21.67 -18.83
C ARG A 111 23.34 22.18 -17.43
N TRP A 112 22.06 22.46 -17.21
CA TRP A 112 21.57 22.88 -15.91
C TRP A 112 21.67 21.77 -14.86
N SER A 113 21.30 20.54 -15.20
CA SER A 113 21.49 19.38 -14.33
C SER A 113 22.95 19.15 -13.96
N GLU A 114 23.90 19.38 -14.87
CA GLU A 114 25.33 19.30 -14.59
C GLU A 114 25.77 20.38 -13.60
N ARG A 115 25.33 21.63 -13.78
CA ARG A 115 25.62 22.73 -12.84
C ARG A 115 25.06 22.47 -11.45
N LEU A 116 23.81 22.01 -11.35
CA LEU A 116 23.19 21.65 -10.07
C LEU A 116 23.91 20.48 -9.39
N ALA A 117 24.36 19.48 -10.16
CA ALA A 117 25.15 18.38 -9.63
C ALA A 117 26.52 18.84 -9.08
N THR A 118 27.18 19.79 -9.76
CA THR A 118 28.41 20.42 -9.27
C THR A 118 28.15 21.18 -7.96
N LEU A 119 27.09 22.00 -7.91
CA LEU A 119 26.72 22.74 -6.70
C LEU A 119 26.37 21.80 -5.54
N ALA A 120 25.63 20.72 -5.79
CA ALA A 120 25.35 19.70 -4.77
C ALA A 120 26.64 19.04 -4.25
N GLY A 121 27.66 18.88 -5.10
CA GLY A 121 28.99 18.43 -4.67
C GLY A 121 29.70 19.42 -3.74
N LEU A 122 29.66 20.72 -4.05
CA LEU A 122 30.24 21.76 -3.19
C LEU A 122 29.52 21.85 -1.84
N LEU A 123 28.19 21.82 -1.85
CA LEU A 123 27.39 21.82 -0.61
C LEU A 123 27.62 20.55 0.21
N ALA A 124 27.82 19.40 -0.43
CA ALA A 124 28.19 18.17 0.27
C ALA A 124 29.55 18.28 0.99
N GLU A 125 30.52 19.04 0.45
CA GLU A 125 31.80 19.29 1.12
C GLU A 125 31.60 20.12 2.39
N LEU A 126 30.76 21.15 2.36
CA LEU A 126 30.39 21.96 3.53
C LEU A 126 29.65 21.14 4.60
N VAL A 127 28.79 20.22 4.19
CA VAL A 127 28.08 19.32 5.12
C VAL A 127 29.03 18.33 5.79
N MET A 128 30.03 17.80 5.08
CA MET A 128 30.91 16.74 5.58
C MET A 128 32.13 17.26 6.34
N VAL A 129 32.51 18.54 6.17
CA VAL A 129 33.66 19.18 6.84
C VAL A 129 33.21 20.49 7.49
N PRO A 130 32.59 20.44 8.68
CA PRO A 130 32.17 21.64 9.42
C PRO A 130 33.40 22.50 9.79
N GLY A 131 33.30 23.82 9.63
CA GLY A 131 34.40 24.75 9.96
C GLY A 131 35.43 24.95 8.85
N ARG A 132 35.19 24.42 7.64
CA ARG A 132 35.98 24.80 6.45
C ARG A 132 35.63 26.24 6.09
N ASP A 133 36.52 27.18 6.39
CA ASP A 133 36.48 28.53 5.83
C ASP A 133 36.67 28.41 4.31
N ILE A 134 35.56 28.45 3.57
CA ILE A 134 35.64 28.90 2.19
C ILE A 134 35.81 30.41 2.33
N GLU A 135 37.02 30.93 2.12
CA GLU A 135 37.24 32.36 2.03
C GLU A 135 36.21 32.95 1.04
N THR A 136 35.23 33.65 1.63
CA THR A 136 33.96 34.15 1.11
C THR A 136 32.92 33.10 0.65
N ASP A 137 31.72 33.13 1.24
CA ASP A 137 30.49 32.46 0.76
C ASP A 137 30.10 32.81 -0.70
N GLN A 138 30.78 33.78 -1.31
CA GLN A 138 30.47 34.36 -2.61
C GLN A 138 30.50 33.35 -3.78
N PRO A 139 31.45 32.41 -3.91
CA PRO A 139 31.46 31.44 -5.01
C PRO A 139 30.29 30.45 -4.93
N VAL A 140 29.91 30.00 -3.72
CA VAL A 140 28.77 29.11 -3.48
C VAL A 140 27.47 29.86 -3.74
N LEU A 141 27.33 31.07 -3.23
CA LEU A 141 26.17 31.93 -3.48
C LEU A 141 26.03 32.28 -4.96
N ALA A 142 27.12 32.61 -5.65
CA ALA A 142 27.12 32.86 -7.09
C ALA A 142 26.74 31.60 -7.89
N ALA A 143 27.20 30.42 -7.47
CA ALA A 143 26.79 29.16 -8.06
C ALA A 143 25.30 28.85 -7.82
N ALA A 144 24.78 29.14 -6.63
CA ALA A 144 23.36 29.01 -6.28
C ALA A 144 22.49 29.96 -7.12
N ARG A 145 22.86 31.24 -7.23
CA ARG A 145 22.18 32.23 -8.10
C ARG A 145 22.15 31.78 -9.57
N ARG A 146 23.28 31.29 -10.10
CA ARG A 146 23.34 30.72 -11.46
C ARG A 146 22.50 29.46 -11.62
N ALA A 147 22.35 28.66 -10.57
CA ALA A 147 21.50 27.48 -10.56
C ALA A 147 20.01 27.85 -10.52
N ALA A 148 19.63 28.88 -9.75
CA ALA A 148 18.28 29.42 -9.70
C ALA A 148 17.86 30.06 -11.04
N ALA A 149 18.79 30.70 -11.76
CA ALA A 149 18.57 31.27 -13.10
C ALA A 149 18.43 30.21 -14.23
N GLY A 150 18.26 28.94 -13.91
CA GLY A 150 18.06 27.88 -14.88
C GLY A 150 16.68 27.93 -15.58
N PRO A 151 16.42 27.06 -16.57
CA PRO A 151 15.14 26.99 -17.26
C PRO A 151 14.03 26.34 -16.40
N VAL A 152 13.71 26.93 -15.25
CA VAL A 152 12.73 26.46 -14.26
C VAL A 152 11.32 26.33 -14.85
N HIS A 153 10.95 27.23 -15.77
CA HIS A 153 9.65 27.26 -16.46
C HIS A 153 9.56 26.31 -17.66
N CYS A 154 10.49 25.36 -17.81
CA CYS A 154 10.45 24.47 -18.95
C CYS A 154 9.23 23.54 -18.91
N ARG A 155 8.44 23.48 -20.00
CA ARG A 155 7.19 22.69 -20.07
C ARG A 155 7.32 21.23 -19.64
N ALA A 156 8.49 20.61 -19.86
CA ALA A 156 8.73 19.22 -19.46
C ALA A 156 8.88 19.03 -17.94
N LEU A 157 9.06 20.12 -17.17
CA LEU A 157 9.15 20.13 -15.72
C LEU A 157 7.83 20.42 -15.03
N ARG A 158 6.78 20.80 -15.78
CA ARG A 158 5.47 21.21 -15.22
C ARG A 158 4.92 20.22 -14.17
N HIS A 159 5.13 18.93 -14.40
CA HIS A 159 4.63 17.84 -13.55
C HIS A 159 5.75 17.06 -12.87
N ALA A 160 6.94 17.66 -12.74
CA ALA A 160 8.11 17.02 -12.20
C ALA A 160 8.30 17.44 -10.74
N VAL A 161 8.06 16.50 -9.83
CA VAL A 161 8.11 16.70 -8.37
C VAL A 161 9.19 15.87 -7.70
N LEU A 162 9.62 16.35 -6.54
CA LEU A 162 10.61 15.73 -5.67
C LEU A 162 10.23 14.29 -5.34
N ARG A 163 11.19 13.37 -5.55
CA ARG A 163 11.12 12.03 -5.00
C ARG A 163 11.97 12.01 -3.74
N ARG A 164 11.31 11.99 -2.59
CA ARG A 164 12.01 11.94 -1.29
C ARG A 164 12.94 10.72 -1.22
N PRO A 165 14.20 10.90 -0.80
CA PRO A 165 15.15 9.79 -0.69
C PRO A 165 14.83 8.96 0.56
N SER A 166 14.57 7.67 0.37
CA SER A 166 14.17 6.81 1.49
C SER A 166 15.24 6.69 2.58
N CYS A 167 16.53 6.81 2.22
CA CYS A 167 17.63 6.79 3.19
C CYS A 167 17.47 7.85 4.28
N PHE A 168 17.23 9.10 3.88
CA PHE A 168 17.18 10.25 4.80
C PHE A 168 15.78 10.57 5.30
N ALA A 169 14.74 10.19 4.55
CA ALA A 169 13.36 10.49 4.93
C ALA A 169 12.68 9.36 5.73
N GLY A 170 13.10 8.10 5.57
CA GLY A 170 12.29 6.97 6.07
C GLY A 170 13.04 5.71 6.46
N LEU A 171 14.38 5.73 6.53
CA LEU A 171 15.24 4.57 6.84
C LEU A 171 16.43 4.95 7.73
N ASP A 172 16.28 5.97 8.56
CA ASP A 172 17.17 6.33 9.66
C ASP A 172 18.66 6.52 9.34
N GLN A 173 19.01 6.69 8.05
CA GLN A 173 20.38 7.00 7.68
C GLN A 173 20.67 8.48 7.86
N HIS A 174 21.91 8.78 8.21
CA HIS A 174 22.45 10.10 8.41
C HIS A 174 23.70 10.31 7.53
N PRO A 175 24.06 11.54 7.11
CA PRO A 175 25.31 11.82 6.40
C PRO A 175 26.58 11.22 7.01
N GLN A 176 26.65 11.12 8.35
CA GLN A 176 27.78 10.48 9.05
C GLN A 176 27.91 8.98 8.75
N ASP A 177 26.83 8.28 8.43
CA ASP A 177 26.90 6.87 8.00
C ASP A 177 27.66 6.75 6.66
N VAL A 178 27.53 7.76 5.79
CA VAL A 178 28.29 7.84 4.54
C VAL A 178 29.77 8.13 4.81
N ALA A 179 30.06 9.02 5.78
CA ALA A 179 31.44 9.29 6.21
C ALA A 179 32.10 8.01 6.73
N GLU A 180 31.40 7.24 7.55
CA GLU A 180 31.90 5.99 8.12
C GLU A 180 32.11 4.90 7.03
N LEU A 181 31.19 4.77 6.07
CA LEU A 181 31.38 3.88 4.91
C LEU A 181 32.63 4.26 4.12
N VAL A 182 32.85 5.55 3.87
CA VAL A 182 34.04 6.05 3.17
C VAL A 182 35.32 5.84 4.00
N ARG A 183 35.27 6.02 5.32
CA ARG A 183 36.39 5.74 6.22
C ARG A 183 36.82 4.28 6.11
N ARG A 184 35.85 3.34 6.19
CA ARG A 184 36.09 1.89 6.03
C ARG A 184 36.67 1.54 4.66
N PHE A 185 36.13 2.13 3.59
CA PHE A 185 36.69 1.95 2.25
C PHE A 185 38.14 2.42 2.18
N SER A 186 38.45 3.56 2.79
CA SER A 186 39.80 4.15 2.71
C SER A 186 40.85 3.32 3.43
N VAL A 187 40.47 2.63 4.52
CA VAL A 187 41.34 1.66 5.20
C VAL A 187 41.64 0.47 4.28
N GLN A 188 40.65 0.02 3.50
CA GLN A 188 40.80 -1.13 2.60
C GLN A 188 41.49 -0.78 1.26
N SER A 189 41.48 0.49 0.86
CA SER A 189 42.05 0.97 -0.41
C SER A 189 42.80 2.29 -0.21
N PRO A 190 43.97 2.29 0.47
CA PRO A 190 44.61 3.51 0.95
C PRO A 190 45.21 4.40 -0.14
N ASP A 191 45.42 3.91 -1.37
CA ASP A 191 45.99 4.70 -2.47
C ASP A 191 45.09 5.89 -2.87
N PRO A 192 45.51 7.14 -2.60
CA PRO A 192 44.72 8.34 -2.88
C PRO A 192 44.80 8.79 -4.34
N THR A 193 45.71 8.21 -5.13
CA THR A 193 45.92 8.55 -6.55
C THR A 193 45.00 7.76 -7.48
N ARG A 194 44.48 6.62 -7.00
CA ARG A 194 43.59 5.74 -7.75
C ARG A 194 42.32 6.49 -8.22
N PRO A 195 41.99 6.48 -9.53
CA PRO A 195 40.77 7.09 -10.02
C PRO A 195 39.50 6.39 -9.48
N LEU A 196 38.58 7.15 -8.92
CA LEU A 196 37.32 6.64 -8.35
C LEU A 196 36.10 7.13 -9.13
N LEU A 197 35.20 6.21 -9.45
CA LEU A 197 33.88 6.47 -10.01
C LEU A 197 32.81 6.18 -8.94
N VAL A 198 32.27 7.22 -8.30
CA VAL A 198 31.22 7.09 -7.29
C VAL A 198 29.85 7.19 -7.96
N LEU A 199 29.06 6.11 -7.87
CA LEU A 199 27.74 6.01 -8.48
C LEU A 199 26.64 5.85 -7.44
N GLY A 200 25.77 6.85 -7.42
CA GLY A 200 24.51 6.83 -6.70
C GLY A 200 23.45 6.03 -7.45
N VAL A 201 22.97 4.93 -6.87
CA VAL A 201 21.94 4.09 -7.44
C VAL A 201 20.55 4.63 -7.04
N ARG A 202 19.68 4.84 -8.05
CA ARG A 202 18.29 5.34 -7.88
C ARG A 202 18.24 6.72 -7.17
N THR A 203 17.08 7.07 -6.62
CA THR A 203 16.83 8.33 -5.92
C THR A 203 17.75 8.50 -4.72
N SER A 204 17.80 7.54 -3.79
CA SER A 204 18.63 7.65 -2.58
C SER A 204 20.11 7.84 -2.90
N GLY A 205 20.64 7.12 -3.89
CA GLY A 205 22.01 7.32 -4.35
C GLY A 205 22.32 8.72 -4.89
N SER A 206 21.31 9.46 -5.37
CA SER A 206 21.49 10.86 -5.83
C SER A 206 21.86 11.80 -4.67
N TYR A 207 21.61 11.39 -3.42
CA TYR A 207 21.98 12.10 -2.19
C TYR A 207 23.17 11.44 -1.46
N LEU A 208 23.43 10.16 -1.66
CA LEU A 208 24.55 9.49 -0.99
C LEU A 208 25.87 9.69 -1.75
N ALA A 209 25.84 9.69 -3.07
CA ALA A 209 27.05 9.76 -3.89
C ALA A 209 27.81 11.11 -3.79
N PRO A 210 27.15 12.28 -3.74
CA PRO A 210 27.85 13.55 -3.52
C PRO A 210 28.53 13.61 -2.15
N LEU A 211 27.86 13.16 -1.08
CA LEU A 211 28.44 13.08 0.28
C LEU A 211 29.64 12.12 0.33
N ALA A 212 29.55 10.97 -0.33
CA ALA A 212 30.67 10.04 -0.42
C ALA A 212 31.84 10.65 -1.20
N GLY A 213 31.56 11.36 -2.29
CA GLY A 213 32.57 12.08 -3.06
C GLY A 213 33.28 13.15 -2.23
N ALA A 214 32.52 13.94 -1.46
CA ALA A 214 33.05 14.94 -0.55
C ALA A 214 33.93 14.31 0.54
N ALA A 215 33.46 13.24 1.19
CA ALA A 215 34.23 12.53 2.22
C ALA A 215 35.52 11.90 1.67
N LEU A 216 35.52 11.39 0.44
CA LEU A 216 36.72 10.88 -0.22
C LEU A 216 37.73 12.01 -0.46
N ARG A 217 37.29 13.17 -0.96
CA ARG A 217 38.19 14.32 -1.16
C ARG A 217 38.76 14.83 0.16
N ALA A 218 37.95 14.90 1.21
CA ALA A 218 38.40 15.28 2.56
C ALA A 218 39.46 14.32 3.12
N ARG A 219 39.51 13.07 2.64
CA ARG A 219 40.50 12.06 3.00
C ARG A 219 41.69 11.98 2.02
N GLY A 220 41.81 12.93 1.10
CA GLY A 220 42.97 13.08 0.21
C GLY A 220 42.87 12.40 -1.16
N TYR A 221 41.73 11.77 -1.52
CA TYR A 221 41.57 11.18 -2.85
C TYR A 221 41.49 12.26 -3.93
N ARG A 222 42.42 12.23 -4.89
CA ARG A 222 42.60 13.33 -5.86
C ARG A 222 41.66 13.24 -7.06
N SER A 223 41.30 12.02 -7.49
CA SER A 223 40.53 11.78 -8.72
C SER A 223 39.20 11.10 -8.42
N VAL A 224 38.18 11.90 -8.09
CA VAL A 224 36.84 11.41 -7.70
C VAL A 224 35.77 11.95 -8.65
N THR A 225 35.25 11.07 -9.50
CA THR A 225 34.11 11.35 -10.39
C THR A 225 32.81 10.88 -9.75
N VAL A 226 31.88 11.79 -9.52
CA VAL A 226 30.56 11.47 -8.93
C VAL A 226 29.48 11.48 -10.00
N GLY A 227 28.54 10.54 -9.94
CA GLY A 227 27.31 10.62 -10.71
C GLY A 227 26.27 9.63 -10.22
N THR A 228 25.21 9.44 -11.01
CA THR A 228 24.11 8.54 -10.68
C THR A 228 23.90 7.50 -11.76
N ALA A 229 23.31 6.37 -11.37
CA ALA A 229 22.94 5.29 -12.25
C ALA A 229 21.55 4.75 -11.91
N ARG A 230 20.87 4.20 -12.91
CA ARG A 230 19.55 3.57 -12.76
C ARG A 230 19.65 2.10 -13.19
N PRO A 231 18.95 1.18 -12.50
CA PRO A 231 18.93 -0.23 -12.89
C PRO A 231 18.47 -0.40 -14.34
N ALA A 232 19.14 -1.28 -15.09
CA ALA A 232 18.93 -1.50 -16.53
C ALA A 232 19.10 -0.26 -17.44
N GLY A 233 19.62 0.87 -16.92
CA GLY A 233 19.92 2.08 -17.67
C GLY A 233 21.39 2.20 -18.08
N PRO A 234 21.74 3.17 -18.94
CA PRO A 234 23.13 3.49 -19.26
C PRO A 234 23.85 4.14 -18.06
N LEU A 235 25.17 3.95 -17.97
CA LEU A 235 26.02 4.64 -16.99
C LEU A 235 26.36 6.06 -17.45
N LEU A 236 26.32 7.02 -16.52
CA LEU A 236 26.58 8.45 -16.74
C LEU A 236 26.00 8.95 -18.07
N PRO A 237 24.67 9.01 -18.21
CA PRO A 237 24.01 9.36 -19.47
C PRO A 237 24.48 10.73 -20.02
N GLY A 238 25.24 10.72 -21.12
CA GLY A 238 25.87 11.91 -21.72
C GLY A 238 27.39 11.92 -21.62
N HIS A 239 27.96 11.16 -20.69
CA HIS A 239 29.39 11.01 -20.44
C HIS A 239 29.84 9.55 -20.58
N ARG A 240 29.32 8.83 -21.58
CA ARG A 240 29.50 7.37 -21.75
C ARG A 240 30.96 6.92 -21.90
N ARG A 241 31.85 7.82 -22.30
CA ARG A 241 33.30 7.55 -22.41
C ARG A 241 33.99 7.59 -21.05
N THR A 242 33.46 8.33 -20.08
CA THR A 242 34.07 8.54 -18.76
C THR A 242 34.26 7.24 -17.97
N PRO A 243 33.25 6.36 -17.82
CA PRO A 243 33.45 5.07 -17.14
C PRO A 243 34.53 4.22 -17.81
N ARG A 244 34.54 4.16 -19.15
CA ARG A 244 35.54 3.41 -19.91
C ARG A 244 36.95 3.97 -19.71
N ARG A 245 37.10 5.30 -19.68
CA ARG A 245 38.37 5.96 -19.42
C ARG A 245 38.89 5.64 -18.01
N ILE A 246 38.04 5.75 -16.99
CA ILE A 246 38.40 5.42 -15.60
C ILE A 246 38.83 3.96 -15.49
N ALA A 247 38.08 3.03 -16.10
CA ALA A 247 38.43 1.62 -16.12
C ALA A 247 39.80 1.35 -16.76
N ARG A 248 40.13 2.03 -17.87
CA ARG A 248 41.44 1.90 -18.55
C ARG A 248 42.62 2.38 -17.71
N HIS A 249 42.40 3.28 -16.75
CA HIS A 249 43.44 3.80 -15.86
C HIS A 249 43.43 3.07 -14.49
N GLY A 250 42.95 1.83 -14.43
CA GLY A 250 42.96 1.03 -13.19
C GLY A 250 42.01 1.50 -12.09
N GLY A 251 41.05 2.37 -12.41
CA GLY A 251 40.14 2.95 -11.43
C GLY A 251 39.15 1.97 -10.81
N ALA A 252 38.55 2.37 -9.68
CA ALA A 252 37.48 1.63 -9.00
C ALA A 252 36.12 2.34 -9.14
N ALA A 253 35.05 1.56 -9.08
CA ALA A 253 33.68 2.05 -9.09
C ALA A 253 33.00 1.75 -7.75
N LEU A 254 32.58 2.80 -7.04
CA LEU A 254 31.92 2.71 -5.74
C LEU A 254 30.41 2.87 -5.93
N LEU A 255 29.61 1.94 -5.42
CA LEU A 255 28.15 1.94 -5.61
C LEU A 255 27.42 2.21 -4.30
N LEU A 256 26.63 3.29 -4.23
CA LEU A 256 25.85 3.65 -3.04
C LEU A 256 24.35 3.63 -3.33
N ASP A 257 23.56 3.10 -2.40
CA ASP A 257 22.09 3.13 -2.42
C ASP A 257 21.58 3.11 -0.97
N ALA A 258 20.28 3.35 -0.80
CA ALA A 258 19.62 3.05 0.46
C ALA A 258 19.78 1.57 0.82
N PRO A 259 19.70 1.23 2.12
CA PRO A 259 19.83 -0.14 2.62
C PRO A 259 18.98 -1.12 1.80
N PRO A 260 19.60 -2.12 1.15
CA PRO A 260 18.91 -2.97 0.20
C PRO A 260 18.05 -4.02 0.91
N SER A 261 16.85 -4.29 0.37
CA SER A 261 16.08 -5.49 0.74
C SER A 261 16.61 -6.75 0.07
N THR A 262 17.00 -6.68 -1.22
CA THR A 262 17.52 -7.83 -1.99
C THR A 262 18.86 -7.55 -2.67
N GLY A 263 19.26 -6.28 -2.82
CA GLY A 263 20.47 -5.88 -3.54
C GLY A 263 20.35 -5.90 -5.08
N SER A 264 19.21 -6.31 -5.64
CA SER A 264 19.07 -6.51 -7.09
C SER A 264 19.31 -5.24 -7.92
N ALA A 265 18.90 -4.06 -7.43
CA ALA A 265 19.12 -2.80 -8.11
C ALA A 265 20.62 -2.45 -8.23
N VAL A 266 21.35 -2.60 -7.12
CA VAL A 266 22.81 -2.39 -7.06
C VAL A 266 23.52 -3.40 -7.95
N ALA A 267 23.11 -4.67 -7.92
CA ALA A 267 23.69 -5.72 -8.76
C ALA A 267 23.52 -5.46 -10.27
N GLN A 268 22.37 -4.92 -10.69
CA GLN A 268 22.15 -4.52 -12.09
C GLN A 268 23.07 -3.38 -12.52
N VAL A 269 23.31 -2.40 -11.65
CA VAL A 269 24.27 -1.31 -11.91
C VAL A 269 25.70 -1.86 -11.92
N ALA A 270 26.07 -2.72 -10.97
CA ALA A 270 27.37 -3.39 -10.93
C ALA A 270 27.65 -4.19 -12.22
N ALA A 271 26.64 -4.86 -12.76
CA ALA A 271 26.74 -5.55 -14.06
C ALA A 271 26.90 -4.56 -15.23
N ALA A 272 26.29 -3.38 -15.18
CA ALA A 272 26.51 -2.33 -16.17
C ALA A 272 27.94 -1.76 -16.09
N VAL A 273 28.49 -1.60 -14.88
CA VAL A 273 29.86 -1.14 -14.63
C VAL A 273 30.88 -2.14 -15.16
N ARG A 274 30.67 -3.44 -14.93
CA ARG A 274 31.50 -4.48 -15.54
C ARG A 274 31.48 -4.43 -17.07
N ARG A 275 30.30 -4.25 -17.68
CA ARG A 275 30.17 -4.07 -19.14
C ARG A 275 30.85 -2.80 -19.66
N ALA A 276 31.17 -1.84 -18.80
CA ALA A 276 31.94 -0.66 -19.16
C ALA A 276 33.47 -0.86 -19.07
N GLY A 277 33.94 -2.04 -18.65
CA GLY A 277 35.35 -2.43 -18.63
C GLY A 277 36.00 -2.57 -17.26
N PHE A 278 35.25 -2.35 -16.17
CA PHE A 278 35.80 -2.54 -14.81
C PHE A 278 35.89 -4.03 -14.46
N PRO A 279 37.03 -4.51 -13.91
CA PRO A 279 37.11 -5.86 -13.38
C PRO A 279 36.23 -6.00 -12.12
N THR A 280 35.77 -7.22 -11.82
CA THR A 280 34.85 -7.47 -10.68
C THR A 280 35.41 -6.97 -9.35
N VAL A 281 36.72 -7.13 -9.12
CA VAL A 281 37.42 -6.66 -7.92
C VAL A 281 37.50 -5.14 -7.78
N ALA A 282 37.25 -4.39 -8.86
CA ALA A 282 37.23 -2.93 -8.86
C ALA A 282 35.81 -2.36 -8.78
N VAL A 283 34.77 -3.20 -8.60
CA VAL A 283 33.39 -2.77 -8.40
C VAL A 283 33.01 -3.02 -6.95
N VAL A 284 32.89 -1.95 -6.16
CA VAL A 284 32.78 -2.00 -4.70
C VAL A 284 31.44 -1.38 -4.24
N PRO A 285 30.44 -2.18 -3.86
CA PRO A 285 29.26 -1.66 -3.18
C PRO A 285 29.60 -1.14 -1.77
N LEU A 286 29.18 0.10 -1.47
CA LEU A 286 29.26 0.75 -0.16
C LEU A 286 27.83 0.85 0.39
N LEU A 287 27.48 -0.01 1.34
CA LEU A 287 26.07 -0.18 1.76
C LEU A 287 25.96 -0.24 3.28
N ALA A 288 25.02 0.54 3.83
CA ALA A 288 24.56 0.28 5.20
C ALA A 288 23.47 -0.80 5.19
N LEU A 289 23.44 -1.63 6.23
CA LEU A 289 22.51 -2.73 6.42
C LEU A 289 21.83 -2.59 7.79
N PHE A 290 20.55 -2.99 7.89
CA PHE A 290 19.81 -2.98 9.16
C PHE A 290 20.31 -4.03 10.15
N GLY A 291 20.82 -5.15 9.64
CA GLY A 291 21.34 -6.26 10.43
C GLY A 291 22.86 -6.40 10.30
N PRO A 292 23.40 -7.62 10.48
CA PRO A 292 24.84 -7.85 10.44
C PRO A 292 25.43 -7.52 9.06
N ALA A 293 26.75 -7.29 9.03
CA ALA A 293 27.52 -6.91 7.85
C ALA A 293 27.69 -8.06 6.83
N VAL A 294 26.58 -8.64 6.35
CA VAL A 294 26.56 -9.72 5.36
C VAL A 294 26.02 -9.20 4.03
N PRO A 295 26.77 -9.32 2.92
CA PRO A 295 26.29 -8.88 1.61
C PRO A 295 25.03 -9.65 1.17
N PRO A 296 24.02 -8.96 0.60
CA PRO A 296 22.91 -9.63 -0.07
C PRO A 296 23.39 -10.59 -1.17
N GLU A 297 22.67 -11.70 -1.37
CA GLU A 297 23.04 -12.78 -2.31
C GLU A 297 23.52 -12.27 -3.68
N PRO A 298 22.83 -11.34 -4.38
CA PRO A 298 23.26 -10.87 -5.70
C PRO A 298 24.59 -10.10 -5.72
N LEU A 299 25.07 -9.68 -4.54
CA LEU A 299 26.26 -8.86 -4.35
C LEU A 299 27.48 -9.63 -3.80
N ARG A 300 27.31 -10.86 -3.32
CA ARG A 300 28.38 -11.67 -2.69
C ARG A 300 29.64 -11.84 -3.55
N ARG A 301 29.50 -11.77 -4.88
CA ARG A 301 30.62 -11.87 -5.84
C ARG A 301 31.49 -10.62 -5.95
N TYR A 302 31.12 -9.51 -5.29
CA TYR A 302 31.84 -8.24 -5.33
C TYR A 302 32.47 -7.96 -3.96
N PRO A 303 33.66 -7.33 -3.91
CA PRO A 303 34.16 -6.78 -2.65
C PRO A 303 33.16 -5.71 -2.16
N CYS A 304 32.72 -5.81 -0.90
CA CYS A 304 31.72 -4.91 -0.34
C CYS A 304 32.27 -4.21 0.90
N VAL A 305 31.95 -2.93 1.05
CA VAL A 305 32.17 -2.16 2.28
C VAL A 305 30.81 -1.98 2.94
N LEU A 306 30.64 -2.58 4.12
CA LEU A 306 29.36 -2.66 4.79
C LEU A 306 29.37 -1.92 6.14
N LEU A 307 28.28 -1.21 6.43
CA LEU A 307 28.01 -0.58 7.72
C LEU A 307 26.82 -1.28 8.40
N PRO A 308 27.06 -2.08 9.45
CA PRO A 308 25.99 -2.83 10.11
C PRO A 308 25.16 -1.91 11.03
N GLY A 309 23.91 -2.29 11.30
CA GLY A 309 22.90 -1.46 11.97
C GLY A 309 23.32 -0.94 13.36
N GLU A 310 24.14 -1.70 14.06
CA GLU A 310 24.70 -1.37 15.38
C GLU A 310 25.55 -0.09 15.34
N ARG A 311 26.11 0.24 14.17
CA ARG A 311 27.05 1.35 13.99
C ARG A 311 26.43 2.55 13.27
N TRP A 312 25.11 2.57 13.11
CA TRP A 312 24.42 3.69 12.49
C TRP A 312 24.36 4.89 13.44
N ALA A 313 24.57 6.08 12.88
CA ALA A 313 24.68 7.33 13.64
C ALA A 313 23.37 7.73 14.36
N VAL A 314 22.21 7.21 13.93
CA VAL A 314 20.93 7.39 14.63
C VAL A 314 20.95 6.81 16.04
N ARG A 315 21.67 5.71 16.28
CA ARG A 315 21.73 5.06 17.60
C ARG A 315 22.48 5.91 18.60
N GLU A 316 23.53 6.59 18.16
CA GLU A 316 24.28 7.54 18.98
C GLU A 316 23.42 8.77 19.31
N ARG A 317 22.67 9.30 18.33
CA ARG A 317 21.77 10.46 18.51
C ARG A 317 20.60 10.22 19.45
N LEU A 318 20.08 8.99 19.47
CA LEU A 318 19.05 8.56 20.42
C LEU A 318 19.65 8.00 21.72
N GLY A 319 20.97 8.02 21.86
CA GLY A 319 21.66 7.70 23.10
C GLY A 319 21.60 8.87 24.09
N GLU A 320 21.68 8.55 25.38
CA GLU A 320 21.49 9.50 26.49
C GLU A 320 22.32 10.78 26.36
N ALA A 321 23.61 10.66 26.00
CA ALA A 321 24.54 11.81 25.89
C ALA A 321 24.18 12.81 24.77
N GLU A 322 23.72 12.35 23.61
CA GLU A 322 23.26 13.23 22.52
C GLU A 322 21.83 13.72 22.77
N LEU A 323 20.99 12.90 23.39
CA LEU A 323 19.64 13.31 23.79
C LEU A 323 19.69 14.44 24.80
N LEU A 324 20.62 14.44 25.77
CA LEU A 324 20.78 15.54 26.72
C LEU A 324 21.00 16.88 25.99
N ARG A 325 21.89 16.90 24.99
CA ARG A 325 22.16 18.08 24.15
C ARG A 325 20.95 18.45 23.28
N THR A 326 20.26 17.46 22.74
CA THR A 326 19.10 17.66 21.87
C THR A 326 17.91 18.23 22.65
N VAL A 327 17.60 17.66 23.81
CA VAL A 327 16.53 18.13 24.70
C VAL A 327 16.82 19.54 25.18
N ALA A 328 18.06 19.85 25.60
CA ALA A 328 18.42 21.20 26.03
C ALA A 328 18.24 22.26 24.94
N LYS A 329 18.39 21.90 23.65
CA LYS A 329 18.17 22.82 22.52
C LYS A 329 16.70 23.04 22.18
N VAL A 330 15.84 22.07 22.51
CA VAL A 330 14.45 22.01 22.06
C VAL A 330 13.48 22.41 23.16
N LEU A 331 13.86 22.30 24.43
CA LEU A 331 13.02 22.70 25.54
C LEU A 331 12.67 24.20 25.49
N PRO A 332 11.45 24.57 25.94
CA PRO A 332 11.08 25.96 26.11
C PRO A 332 12.08 26.75 26.96
N PRO A 333 12.27 28.05 26.69
CA PRO A 333 13.07 28.94 27.54
C PRO A 333 12.62 28.87 29.01
N GLY A 334 13.57 28.95 29.95
CA GLY A 334 13.31 28.89 31.40
C GLY A 334 13.23 27.48 32.00
N LEU A 335 13.49 26.44 31.20
CA LEU A 335 13.65 25.05 31.67
C LEU A 335 15.08 24.58 31.45
N ARG A 336 15.74 24.11 32.51
CA ARG A 336 17.07 23.51 32.45
C ARG A 336 16.98 22.02 32.68
N VAL A 337 17.67 21.24 31.85
CA VAL A 337 17.75 19.79 32.06
C VAL A 337 18.68 19.51 33.23
N ALA A 338 18.16 18.87 34.27
CA ALA A 338 18.93 18.50 35.45
C ALA A 338 19.32 17.01 35.41
N GLU A 339 18.45 16.16 34.85
CA GLU A 339 18.72 14.73 34.66
C GLU A 339 17.91 14.19 33.49
N LEU A 340 18.45 13.20 32.76
CA LEU A 340 17.78 12.52 31.66
C LEU A 340 18.07 11.03 31.75
N THR A 341 17.03 10.21 31.63
CA THR A 341 17.16 8.75 31.54
C THR A 341 16.52 8.26 30.26
N ALA A 342 17.26 7.45 29.51
CA ALA A 342 16.77 6.79 28.29
C ALA A 342 17.19 5.31 28.28
N PRO A 343 16.35 4.40 27.78
CA PRO A 343 16.71 2.99 27.65
C PRO A 343 17.72 2.78 26.53
N GLN A 344 18.22 1.55 26.42
CA GLN A 344 19.05 1.15 25.29
C GLN A 344 18.31 1.31 23.96
N VAL A 345 18.98 1.89 22.96
CA VAL A 345 18.45 2.06 21.62
C VAL A 345 18.52 0.75 20.83
N ASP A 346 17.36 0.35 20.30
CA ASP A 346 17.19 -0.79 19.40
C ASP A 346 18.02 -0.68 18.10
N LEU A 347 18.05 -1.78 17.34
CA LEU A 347 18.61 -1.77 16.00
C LEU A 347 17.68 -1.07 15.00
N PRO A 348 18.23 -0.27 14.07
CA PRO A 348 17.44 0.32 13.00
C PRO A 348 16.78 -0.78 12.19
N ASN A 349 15.56 -0.54 11.76
CA ASN A 349 14.82 -1.46 10.91
C ASN A 349 14.21 -0.71 9.73
N ARG A 350 13.67 -1.47 8.78
CA ARG A 350 13.13 -0.93 7.54
C ARG A 350 11.65 -0.60 7.59
N TRP A 351 11.00 -0.77 8.74
CA TRP A 351 9.54 -0.70 8.87
C TRP A 351 9.07 0.53 9.64
N ALA A 352 9.84 0.96 10.64
CA ALA A 352 9.54 2.11 11.46
C ALA A 352 10.82 2.85 11.84
N HIS A 353 10.67 4.15 12.09
CA HIS A 353 11.71 4.95 12.70
C HIS A 353 12.03 4.47 14.12
N LEU A 354 13.31 4.53 14.49
CA LEU A 354 13.72 4.34 15.88
C LEU A 354 13.08 5.39 16.78
N SER A 355 12.66 4.94 17.95
CA SER A 355 11.99 5.76 18.95
C SER A 355 12.32 5.23 20.33
N VAL A 356 12.62 6.12 21.27
CA VAL A 356 12.92 5.76 22.66
C VAL A 356 12.08 6.61 23.62
N PRO A 357 11.47 6.00 24.65
CA PRO A 357 10.87 6.76 25.74
C PRO A 357 11.99 7.44 26.54
N VAL A 358 11.78 8.69 26.93
CA VAL A 358 12.77 9.49 27.66
C VAL A 358 12.09 10.12 28.86
N THR A 359 12.72 10.01 30.02
CA THR A 359 12.28 10.71 31.23
C THR A 359 13.27 11.83 31.50
N VAL A 360 12.77 13.07 31.60
CA VAL A 360 13.61 14.26 31.81
C VAL A 360 13.18 14.97 33.08
N ARG A 361 14.11 15.15 34.02
CA ARG A 361 13.92 16.04 35.17
C ARG A 361 14.39 17.43 34.77
N VAL A 362 13.46 18.38 34.76
CA VAL A 362 13.75 19.78 34.44
C VAL A 362 13.60 20.64 35.68
N GLU A 363 14.48 21.63 35.82
CA GLU A 363 14.43 22.66 36.84
C GLU A 363 14.05 24.00 36.19
N ARG A 364 13.17 24.74 36.87
CA ARG A 364 12.81 26.11 36.52
C ARG A 364 13.71 27.12 37.23
N ASP A 365 13.68 28.36 36.75
CA ASP A 365 14.42 29.47 37.37
C ASP A 365 13.98 29.74 38.83
N ASP A 366 12.75 29.35 39.21
CA ASP A 366 12.23 29.37 40.58
C ASP A 366 12.68 28.18 41.45
N ARG A 367 13.61 27.35 40.96
CA ARG A 367 14.10 26.09 41.55
C ARG A 367 13.04 24.99 41.73
N SER A 368 11.85 25.12 41.14
CA SER A 368 10.91 24.01 41.09
C SER A 368 11.37 22.96 40.08
N ALA A 369 11.32 21.69 40.49
CA ALA A 369 11.66 20.56 39.63
C ALA A 369 10.38 19.87 39.13
N ARG A 370 10.36 19.49 37.85
CA ARG A 370 9.27 18.72 37.24
C ARG A 370 9.83 17.57 36.42
N LEU A 371 9.14 16.43 36.47
CA LEU A 371 9.41 15.30 35.59
C LEU A 371 8.57 15.42 34.31
N LEU A 372 9.23 15.27 33.16
CA LEU A 372 8.61 15.19 31.84
C LEU A 372 8.77 13.78 31.29
N SER A 373 7.65 13.17 30.86
CA SER A 373 7.66 11.91 30.11
C SER A 373 7.57 12.22 28.62
N LEU A 374 8.63 11.91 27.88
CA LEU A 374 8.81 12.26 26.47
C LEU A 374 9.05 11.00 25.64
N THR A 375 8.88 11.15 24.33
CA THR A 375 9.36 10.20 23.33
C THR A 375 10.29 10.92 22.36
N ALA A 376 11.52 10.45 22.26
CA ALA A 376 12.48 10.90 21.26
C ALA A 376 12.43 9.95 20.06
N GLN A 377 12.04 10.47 18.91
CA GLN A 377 11.82 9.68 17.70
C GLN A 377 12.65 10.24 16.55
N TRP A 378 13.27 9.36 15.76
CA TRP A 378 13.84 9.79 14.49
C TRP A 378 12.75 10.20 13.50
N ALA A 379 12.88 11.37 12.87
CA ALA A 379 11.91 11.88 11.90
C ALA A 379 12.51 12.11 10.50
N GLY A 380 13.81 11.87 10.32
CA GLY A 380 14.51 12.10 9.06
C GLY A 380 15.39 13.35 9.06
N VAL A 381 16.29 13.43 8.08
CA VAL A 381 17.37 14.43 8.05
C VAL A 381 16.89 15.80 7.56
N GLY A 382 17.30 16.86 8.24
CA GLY A 382 17.04 18.25 7.87
C GLY A 382 15.55 18.53 7.67
N GLY A 383 15.20 19.26 6.62
CA GLY A 383 13.82 19.62 6.36
C GLY A 383 12.89 18.44 6.07
N PHE A 384 13.40 17.23 5.77
CA PHE A 384 12.53 16.05 5.68
C PHE A 384 11.91 15.71 7.04
N GLY A 385 12.67 15.79 8.13
CA GLY A 385 12.16 15.56 9.48
C GLY A 385 11.47 16.76 10.09
N ARG A 386 11.90 17.99 9.76
CA ARG A 386 11.24 19.22 10.24
C ARG A 386 9.77 19.30 9.84
N TYR A 387 9.38 18.68 8.72
CA TYR A 387 7.97 18.57 8.33
C TYR A 387 7.09 17.87 9.36
N HIS A 388 7.62 16.94 10.15
CA HIS A 388 6.85 16.25 11.19
C HIS A 388 6.39 17.24 12.27
N ALA A 389 7.29 18.12 12.73
CA ALA A 389 6.98 19.17 13.69
C ALA A 389 5.97 20.19 13.10
N GLN A 390 6.19 20.63 11.86
CA GLN A 390 5.29 21.59 11.19
C GLN A 390 3.86 21.04 11.00
N ILE A 391 3.71 19.74 10.77
CA ILE A 391 2.40 19.09 10.71
C ILE A 391 1.74 19.08 12.09
N ALA A 392 2.49 18.74 13.14
CA ALA A 392 1.97 18.71 14.51
C ALA A 392 1.52 20.09 14.99
N GLU A 393 2.29 21.15 14.69
CA GLU A 393 1.95 22.56 15.01
C GLU A 393 0.60 22.99 14.42
N ARG A 394 0.22 22.44 13.25
CA ARG A 394 -1.05 22.72 12.58
C ARG A 394 -2.21 21.84 13.07
N LEU A 395 -1.97 20.90 13.96
CA LEU A 395 -2.98 19.98 14.50
C LEU A 395 -3.11 20.06 16.03
N PRO A 396 -3.20 21.26 16.63
CA PRO A 396 -3.30 21.40 18.07
C PRO A 396 -4.56 20.69 18.60
N GLY A 397 -4.38 19.97 19.72
CA GLY A 397 -5.44 19.21 20.39
C GLY A 397 -5.83 17.89 19.70
N LEU A 398 -5.20 17.54 18.57
CA LEU A 398 -5.47 16.31 17.83
C LEU A 398 -4.30 15.33 17.84
N VAL A 399 -3.09 15.83 18.10
CA VAL A 399 -1.85 15.06 18.14
C VAL A 399 -1.17 15.25 19.51
N ALA A 400 -0.31 14.31 19.88
CA ALA A 400 0.53 14.46 21.07
C ALA A 400 1.40 15.73 20.95
N PRO A 401 1.48 16.58 22.00
CA PRO A 401 2.27 17.80 21.97
C PRO A 401 3.73 17.55 21.56
N VAL A 402 4.21 18.33 20.59
CA VAL A 402 5.60 18.30 20.11
C VAL A 402 6.37 19.44 20.77
N PHE A 403 7.48 19.12 21.42
CA PHE A 403 8.40 20.11 22.00
C PHE A 403 9.30 20.72 20.94
N GLY A 404 9.69 19.93 19.93
CA GLY A 404 10.37 20.43 18.74
C GLY A 404 11.23 19.38 18.05
N PHE A 405 12.12 19.85 17.17
CA PHE A 405 12.93 19.02 16.30
C PHE A 405 14.37 19.54 16.23
N ALA A 406 15.36 18.66 16.41
CA ALA A 406 16.77 18.98 16.23
C ALA A 406 17.56 17.78 15.69
N ASP A 407 18.40 18.02 14.69
CA ASP A 407 19.29 17.04 14.04
C ASP A 407 18.66 15.66 13.75
N GLY A 408 17.42 15.66 13.24
CA GLY A 408 16.69 14.45 12.89
C GLY A 408 15.86 13.83 14.01
N VAL A 409 15.99 14.31 15.24
CA VAL A 409 15.22 13.85 16.41
C VAL A 409 14.03 14.78 16.65
N LEU A 410 12.82 14.20 16.68
CA LEU A 410 11.57 14.83 17.11
C LEU A 410 11.31 14.48 18.57
N LEU A 411 11.07 15.49 19.40
CA LEU A 411 10.69 15.31 20.80
C LEU A 411 9.21 15.63 20.98
N ARG A 412 8.46 14.65 21.49
CA ARG A 412 7.04 14.82 21.83
C ARG A 412 6.75 14.34 23.24
N GLU A 413 5.63 14.79 23.79
CA GLU A 413 5.07 14.21 25.01
C GLU A 413 4.74 12.73 24.79
N ARG A 414 5.05 11.92 25.81
CA ARG A 414 4.62 10.52 25.87
C ARG A 414 3.32 10.44 26.66
N LEU A 415 2.28 9.92 26.03
CA LEU A 415 0.94 9.85 26.62
C LEU A 415 0.79 8.59 27.48
N PRO A 416 0.00 8.64 28.59
CA PRO A 416 -0.23 7.48 29.44
C PRO A 416 -0.82 6.26 28.70
N GLY A 417 -1.66 6.51 27.70
CA GLY A 417 -2.27 5.44 26.90
C GLY A 417 -1.29 4.65 26.02
N GLU A 418 -0.05 5.11 25.84
CA GLU A 418 0.95 4.40 25.04
C GLU A 418 1.43 3.09 25.69
N ASP A 419 1.25 2.94 27.00
CA ASP A 419 1.56 1.69 27.72
C ASP A 419 0.57 0.55 27.40
N ARG A 420 -0.59 0.88 26.79
CA ARG A 420 -1.62 -0.08 26.35
C ARG A 420 -2.01 0.16 24.89
N PRO A 421 -1.08 -0.08 23.94
CA PRO A 421 -1.30 0.26 22.54
C PRO A 421 -2.39 -0.59 21.90
N GLY A 422 -3.04 -0.05 20.87
CA GLY A 422 -3.95 -0.81 20.00
C GLY A 422 -5.39 -0.97 20.52
N ARG A 423 -5.78 -0.22 21.56
CA ARG A 423 -7.20 -0.10 21.94
C ARG A 423 -8.04 0.45 20.78
N PRO A 424 -9.26 -0.04 20.55
CA PRO A 424 -10.15 0.50 19.53
C PRO A 424 -10.45 1.97 19.79
N VAL A 425 -10.32 2.79 18.75
CA VAL A 425 -10.67 4.21 18.79
C VAL A 425 -12.03 4.39 18.14
N GLY A 426 -12.91 5.14 18.79
CA GLY A 426 -14.26 5.34 18.29
C GLY A 426 -14.27 6.04 16.92
N PRO A 427 -15.19 5.69 16.00
CA PRO A 427 -15.21 6.22 14.64
C PRO A 427 -15.36 7.74 14.57
N ALA A 428 -16.08 8.34 15.50
CA ALA A 428 -16.26 9.79 15.57
C ALA A 428 -14.94 10.54 15.77
N VAL A 429 -14.02 10.01 16.59
CA VAL A 429 -12.69 10.58 16.83
C VAL A 429 -11.86 10.52 15.56
N VAL A 430 -11.84 9.36 14.89
CA VAL A 430 -11.04 9.16 13.68
C VAL A 430 -11.56 10.03 12.53
N ALA A 431 -12.87 10.03 12.28
CA ALA A 431 -13.48 10.89 11.26
C ALA A 431 -13.26 12.38 11.57
N GLY A 432 -13.40 12.77 12.84
CA GLY A 432 -13.12 14.14 13.31
C GLY A 432 -11.67 14.57 13.04
N TYR A 433 -10.70 13.73 13.39
CA TYR A 433 -9.29 13.98 13.09
C TYR A 433 -9.03 14.15 11.60
N LEU A 434 -9.56 13.26 10.75
CA LEU A 434 -9.34 13.31 9.31
C LEU A 434 -9.98 14.54 8.66
N ALA A 435 -11.19 14.94 9.10
CA ALA A 435 -11.85 16.15 8.62
C ALA A 435 -11.06 17.42 9.01
N HIS A 436 -10.63 17.53 10.27
CA HIS A 436 -9.79 18.64 10.71
C HIS A 436 -8.45 18.66 9.98
N ARG A 437 -7.86 17.49 9.71
CA ARG A 437 -6.62 17.37 8.96
C ARG A 437 -6.79 17.84 7.51
N GLN A 438 -7.88 17.45 6.84
CA GLN A 438 -8.20 17.90 5.49
C GLN A 438 -8.23 19.44 5.40
N HIS A 439 -8.82 20.08 6.41
CA HIS A 439 -8.93 21.52 6.48
C HIS A 439 -7.61 22.22 6.85
N ARG A 440 -6.97 21.84 7.97
CA ARG A 440 -5.78 22.53 8.53
C ARG A 440 -4.49 22.26 7.73
N LEU A 441 -4.46 21.17 6.96
CA LEU A 441 -3.34 20.80 6.09
C LEU A 441 -3.74 20.81 4.59
N ALA A 442 -4.70 21.67 4.22
CA ALA A 442 -5.11 21.84 2.83
C ALA A 442 -3.94 22.27 1.94
N LEU A 443 -3.97 21.77 0.70
CA LEU A 443 -3.01 22.05 -0.36
C LEU A 443 -3.72 22.73 -1.53
N ALA A 444 -2.96 23.46 -2.35
CA ALA A 444 -3.51 24.13 -3.52
C ALA A 444 -3.88 23.14 -4.65
N GLU A 445 -3.16 22.02 -4.76
CA GLU A 445 -3.32 21.05 -5.85
C GLU A 445 -2.89 19.64 -5.43
N ASP A 446 -3.42 18.60 -6.09
CA ASP A 446 -3.00 17.22 -5.88
C ASP A 446 -1.76 16.87 -6.73
N ARG A 447 -0.58 17.12 -6.17
CA ARG A 447 0.70 16.75 -6.81
C ARG A 447 0.98 15.25 -6.78
N SER A 448 0.25 14.45 -5.97
CA SER A 448 0.43 13.00 -5.95
C SER A 448 -0.03 12.35 -7.26
N ALA A 449 -0.94 13.00 -8.00
CA ALA A 449 -1.31 12.62 -9.35
C ALA A 449 -0.10 12.68 -10.32
N TRP A 450 0.87 13.57 -10.11
CA TRP A 450 2.01 13.73 -11.04
C TRP A 450 3.10 12.69 -10.84
N LEU A 451 3.17 12.07 -9.65
CA LEU A 451 4.11 10.98 -9.37
C LEU A 451 3.88 9.81 -10.32
N SER A 452 4.96 9.17 -10.78
CA SER A 452 4.90 7.96 -11.62
C SER A 452 6.02 7.01 -11.25
N GLY A 453 5.71 5.73 -11.04
CA GLY A 453 6.70 4.71 -10.72
C GLY A 453 7.21 4.69 -9.29
N ARG A 454 6.48 5.39 -8.42
CA ARG A 454 6.58 5.30 -6.97
C ARG A 454 5.29 4.76 -6.33
N ARG A 455 4.38 4.19 -7.15
CA ARG A 455 3.12 3.59 -6.70
C ARG A 455 2.25 4.56 -5.86
N PRO A 456 1.97 5.79 -6.33
CA PRO A 456 0.90 6.60 -5.75
C PRO A 456 -0.44 5.83 -5.81
N VAL A 457 -1.43 6.26 -5.04
CA VAL A 457 -2.72 5.56 -4.89
C VAL A 457 -3.36 5.19 -6.23
N TRP A 458 -3.37 6.09 -7.22
CA TRP A 458 -3.91 5.79 -8.56
C TRP A 458 -3.14 4.69 -9.30
N GLU A 459 -1.81 4.61 -9.13
CA GLU A 459 -0.99 3.58 -9.76
C GLU A 459 -1.18 2.22 -9.07
N ALA A 460 -1.35 2.24 -7.74
CA ALA A 460 -1.67 1.07 -6.95
C ALA A 460 -3.07 0.53 -7.31
N ALA A 461 -4.07 1.40 -7.47
CA ALA A 461 -5.40 1.03 -7.93
C ALA A 461 -5.33 0.35 -9.30
N ALA A 462 -4.65 0.98 -10.27
CA ALA A 462 -4.45 0.40 -11.59
C ALA A 462 -3.73 -0.96 -11.55
N GLN A 463 -2.81 -1.17 -10.59
CA GLN A 463 -2.15 -2.45 -10.38
C GLN A 463 -3.10 -3.53 -9.82
N VAL A 464 -3.99 -3.19 -8.88
CA VAL A 464 -5.01 -4.13 -8.37
C VAL A 464 -5.94 -4.56 -9.51
N LEU A 465 -6.44 -3.58 -10.25
CA LEU A 465 -7.36 -3.79 -11.37
C LEU A 465 -6.73 -4.57 -12.53
N ALA A 466 -5.42 -4.44 -12.74
CA ALA A 466 -4.70 -5.15 -13.79
C ALA A 466 -4.66 -6.67 -13.59
N GLY A 467 -4.95 -7.18 -12.38
CA GLY A 467 -4.99 -8.61 -12.08
C GLY A 467 -5.86 -9.41 -13.05
N GLY A 468 -7.00 -8.84 -13.46
CA GLY A 468 -7.95 -9.51 -14.36
C GLY A 468 -7.48 -9.67 -15.81
N TYR A 469 -6.39 -9.02 -16.21
CA TYR A 469 -5.84 -9.08 -17.57
C TYR A 469 -4.75 -10.14 -17.76
N GLY A 470 -4.34 -10.83 -16.70
CA GLY A 470 -3.32 -11.88 -16.75
C GLY A 470 -2.03 -11.42 -17.46
N ARG A 471 -1.68 -12.06 -18.59
CA ARG A 471 -0.46 -11.72 -19.36
C ARG A 471 -0.49 -10.30 -19.95
N LEU A 472 -1.67 -9.71 -20.11
CA LEU A 472 -1.87 -8.35 -20.62
C LEU A 472 -1.94 -7.30 -19.50
N ALA A 473 -1.72 -7.67 -18.24
CA ALA A 473 -1.78 -6.74 -17.10
C ALA A 473 -0.91 -5.49 -17.28
N LEU A 474 0.36 -5.66 -17.69
CA LEU A 474 1.29 -4.54 -17.88
C LEU A 474 0.86 -3.56 -19.00
N PRO A 475 0.53 -4.00 -20.22
CA PRO A 475 0.04 -3.08 -21.26
C PRO A 475 -1.35 -2.50 -20.92
N ALA A 476 -2.28 -3.28 -20.36
CA ALA A 476 -3.60 -2.78 -19.94
C ALA A 476 -3.46 -1.66 -18.91
N ARG A 477 -2.55 -1.83 -17.95
CA ARG A 477 -2.23 -0.79 -16.96
C ARG A 477 -1.77 0.50 -17.62
N ALA A 478 -0.72 0.42 -18.44
CA ALA A 478 -0.10 1.60 -19.05
C ALA A 478 -0.98 2.33 -20.07
N LEU A 479 -1.90 1.64 -20.75
CA LEU A 479 -2.69 2.20 -21.84
C LEU A 479 -4.11 2.59 -21.43
N LEU A 480 -4.66 1.97 -20.39
CA LEU A 480 -6.07 2.10 -20.02
C LEU A 480 -6.27 2.35 -18.52
N LEU A 481 -5.83 1.42 -17.67
CA LEU A 481 -6.22 1.42 -16.25
C LEU A 481 -5.59 2.58 -15.48
N ASP A 482 -4.39 3.04 -15.84
CA ASP A 482 -3.78 4.21 -15.23
C ASP A 482 -4.66 5.46 -15.44
N ARG A 483 -5.28 5.63 -16.62
CA ARG A 483 -6.18 6.76 -16.90
C ARG A 483 -7.51 6.65 -16.17
N LEU A 484 -8.09 5.44 -16.15
CA LEU A 484 -9.32 5.15 -15.41
C LEU A 484 -9.13 5.46 -13.92
N ALA A 485 -8.07 4.91 -13.31
CA ALA A 485 -7.78 5.12 -11.89
C ALA A 485 -7.57 6.60 -11.55
N ARG A 486 -6.88 7.37 -12.41
CA ARG A 486 -6.69 8.82 -12.21
C ARG A 486 -8.01 9.59 -12.25
N ARG A 487 -8.88 9.29 -13.22
CA ARG A 487 -10.21 9.93 -13.31
C ARG A 487 -11.06 9.60 -12.09
N THR A 488 -11.16 8.32 -11.72
CA THR A 488 -12.01 7.89 -10.60
C THR A 488 -11.50 8.34 -9.23
N LEU A 489 -10.17 8.50 -9.07
CA LEU A 489 -9.54 8.91 -7.82
C LEU A 489 -9.10 10.39 -7.84
N THR A 490 -9.82 11.23 -8.59
CA THR A 490 -9.56 12.67 -8.58
C THR A 490 -9.87 13.24 -7.19
N VAL A 491 -8.96 14.07 -6.68
CA VAL A 491 -9.05 14.64 -5.34
C VAL A 491 -9.61 16.05 -5.44
N ALA A 492 -10.80 16.28 -4.88
CA ALA A 492 -11.44 17.59 -4.90
C ALA A 492 -10.78 18.58 -3.91
N ARG A 493 -10.39 18.09 -2.73
CA ARG A 493 -9.79 18.89 -1.66
C ARG A 493 -8.49 18.24 -1.19
N PRO A 494 -7.37 18.53 -1.87
CA PRO A 494 -6.10 17.91 -1.54
C PRO A 494 -5.58 18.41 -0.19
N CYS A 495 -5.03 17.50 0.60
CA CYS A 495 -4.41 17.80 1.89
C CYS A 495 -3.19 16.92 2.14
N VAL A 496 -2.35 17.29 3.11
CA VAL A 496 -1.31 16.37 3.60
C VAL A 496 -1.99 15.26 4.39
N THR A 497 -1.99 14.05 3.84
CA THR A 497 -2.56 12.83 4.46
C THR A 497 -1.80 12.44 5.72
N ASP A 498 -2.35 11.51 6.49
CA ASP A 498 -1.73 10.85 7.64
C ASP A 498 -0.95 9.62 7.18
N GLY A 499 -1.61 8.70 6.45
CA GLY A 499 -1.05 7.45 5.96
C GLY A 499 -0.94 6.32 6.99
N SER A 500 -1.40 6.51 8.23
CA SER A 500 -1.29 5.51 9.32
C SER A 500 -2.54 5.51 10.23
N THR A 501 -3.72 5.17 9.73
CA THR A 501 -4.97 5.32 10.52
C THR A 501 -5.33 4.17 11.46
N GLY A 502 -4.43 3.21 11.66
CA GLY A 502 -4.66 2.04 12.51
C GLY A 502 -4.72 2.37 14.03
N PRO A 503 -5.31 1.50 14.86
CA PRO A 503 -5.52 1.76 16.30
C PRO A 503 -4.21 1.90 17.10
N ALA A 504 -3.12 1.27 16.67
CA ALA A 504 -1.80 1.41 17.31
C ALA A 504 -1.20 2.82 17.21
N ALA A 505 -1.78 3.66 16.37
CA ALA A 505 -1.33 5.01 16.05
C ALA A 505 -1.95 6.06 17.00
N TRP A 506 -2.75 5.62 17.98
CA TRP A 506 -3.51 6.46 18.89
C TRP A 506 -3.23 6.09 20.34
N ALA A 507 -3.25 7.09 21.20
CA ALA A 507 -3.16 6.91 22.64
C ALA A 507 -4.12 7.85 23.37
N SER A 508 -4.53 7.43 24.57
CA SER A 508 -5.33 8.28 25.46
C SER A 508 -4.44 9.20 26.28
N ASP A 509 -4.88 10.44 26.44
CA ASP A 509 -4.29 11.40 27.38
C ASP A 509 -4.75 11.12 28.83
N ALA A 510 -4.25 11.90 29.79
CA ALA A 510 -4.60 11.76 31.21
C ALA A 510 -6.08 12.00 31.52
N ARG A 511 -6.84 12.64 30.61
CA ARG A 511 -8.27 12.94 30.75
C ARG A 511 -9.14 11.93 29.98
N GLY A 512 -8.54 10.94 29.34
CA GLY A 512 -9.23 9.94 28.52
C GLY A 512 -9.55 10.39 27.09
N GLY A 513 -9.08 11.57 26.67
CA GLY A 513 -9.16 12.03 25.29
C GLY A 513 -8.20 11.28 24.38
N TRP A 514 -8.54 11.10 23.11
CA TRP A 514 -7.70 10.38 22.14
C TRP A 514 -6.86 11.33 21.32
N LEU A 515 -5.54 11.08 21.29
CA LEU A 515 -4.59 11.85 20.50
C LEU A 515 -3.78 10.92 19.58
N LYS A 516 -3.44 11.47 18.42
CA LYS A 516 -2.59 10.82 17.42
C LYS A 516 -1.11 10.96 17.81
N ILE A 517 -0.38 9.84 17.86
CA ILE A 517 1.04 9.84 18.30
C ILE A 517 2.06 9.81 17.16
N ASP A 518 1.66 9.46 15.94
CA ASP A 518 2.52 9.29 14.75
C ASP A 518 2.01 10.10 13.53
N CYS A 519 1.48 11.31 13.76
CA CYS A 519 0.71 12.13 12.81
C CYS A 519 1.37 12.48 11.45
N ALA A 520 2.64 12.14 11.25
CA ALA A 520 3.36 12.33 9.99
C ALA A 520 4.03 11.04 9.49
N ALA A 521 4.23 10.02 10.33
CA ALA A 521 5.05 8.86 9.99
C ALA A 521 4.60 8.14 8.71
N GLY A 522 3.28 7.96 8.52
CA GLY A 522 2.73 7.32 7.33
C GLY A 522 3.03 8.09 6.04
N THR A 523 2.77 9.40 6.02
CA THR A 523 2.92 10.23 4.82
C THR A 523 4.36 10.46 4.40
N PHE A 524 5.33 10.30 5.29
CA PHE A 524 6.77 10.33 4.97
C PHE A 524 7.37 8.93 4.80
N SER A 525 6.60 7.88 5.08
CA SER A 525 7.04 6.50 4.90
C SER A 525 7.34 6.18 3.44
N HIS A 526 8.42 5.41 3.24
CA HIS A 526 8.75 4.82 1.95
C HIS A 526 7.88 3.57 1.65
N LEU A 527 7.08 3.14 2.62
CA LEU A 527 6.18 2.00 2.51
C LEU A 527 4.83 2.42 1.94
N GLU A 528 4.30 3.58 2.33
CA GLU A 528 2.93 3.96 1.98
C GLU A 528 2.79 4.48 0.54
N PRO A 529 1.69 4.14 -0.16
CA PRO A 529 1.31 4.80 -1.40
C PRO A 529 1.12 6.30 -1.18
N ALA A 530 1.73 7.12 -2.02
CA ALA A 530 1.54 8.57 -1.95
C ALA A 530 0.09 8.94 -2.31
N SER A 531 -0.53 9.77 -1.47
CA SER A 531 -1.88 10.31 -1.60
C SER A 531 -1.91 11.77 -1.09
N ARG A 532 -2.87 12.55 -1.59
CA ARG A 532 -3.30 13.84 -0.98
C ARG A 532 -4.79 13.84 -0.63
N ASP A 533 -5.36 12.65 -0.49
CA ASP A 533 -6.79 12.45 -0.29
C ASP A 533 -7.08 11.95 1.13
N ALA A 534 -7.77 12.74 1.95
CA ALA A 534 -8.23 12.32 3.27
C ALA A 534 -9.14 11.08 3.21
N ALA A 535 -9.86 10.87 2.09
CA ALA A 535 -10.68 9.67 1.91
C ALA A 535 -9.84 8.38 1.79
N TYR A 536 -8.57 8.50 1.38
CA TYR A 536 -7.63 7.37 1.40
C TYR A 536 -7.36 6.92 2.84
N ASP A 537 -7.11 7.86 3.74
CA ASP A 537 -6.90 7.59 5.17
C ASP A 537 -8.17 7.05 5.85
N LEU A 538 -9.33 7.57 5.46
CA LEU A 538 -10.65 7.08 5.90
C LEU A 538 -10.88 5.63 5.50
N ALA A 539 -10.52 5.26 4.26
CA ALA A 539 -10.55 3.86 3.81
C ALA A 539 -9.58 2.97 4.59
N GLY A 540 -8.44 3.51 5.03
CA GLY A 540 -7.51 2.81 5.92
C GLY A 540 -8.10 2.55 7.31
N ALA A 541 -8.86 3.51 7.85
CA ALA A 541 -9.55 3.37 9.13
C ALA A 541 -10.67 2.32 9.04
N ALA A 542 -11.49 2.38 7.99
CA ALA A 542 -12.55 1.41 7.72
C ALA A 542 -12.00 -0.02 7.53
N LEU A 543 -10.81 -0.16 6.94
CA LEU A 543 -10.14 -1.46 6.82
C LEU A 543 -9.78 -2.06 8.18
N GLY A 544 -9.35 -1.23 9.13
CA GLY A 544 -9.02 -1.63 10.50
C GLY A 544 -10.25 -1.90 11.38
N ALA A 545 -11.35 -1.20 11.13
CA ALA A 545 -12.60 -1.27 11.90
C ALA A 545 -13.83 -1.39 10.96
N PRO A 546 -14.03 -2.54 10.30
CA PRO A 546 -15.07 -2.68 9.26
C PRO A 546 -16.51 -2.61 9.78
N ALA A 547 -16.74 -2.86 11.07
CA ALA A 547 -18.04 -2.68 11.70
C ALA A 547 -18.42 -1.20 11.80
N ASP A 548 -17.42 -0.31 11.87
CA ASP A 548 -17.61 1.13 12.03
C ASP A 548 -17.61 1.90 10.70
N GLU A 549 -17.52 1.21 9.55
CA GLU A 549 -17.41 1.82 8.22
C GLU A 549 -18.53 2.84 7.95
N ALA A 550 -19.78 2.49 8.25
CA ALA A 550 -20.92 3.37 8.02
C ALA A 550 -20.87 4.62 8.93
N ALA A 551 -20.49 4.46 10.20
CA ALA A 551 -20.36 5.55 11.16
C ALA A 551 -19.20 6.50 10.78
N LEU A 552 -18.07 5.94 10.32
CA LEU A 552 -16.93 6.69 9.80
C LEU A 552 -17.33 7.57 8.60
N LEU A 553 -18.00 6.97 7.60
CA LEU A 553 -18.46 7.67 6.41
C LEU A 553 -19.48 8.75 6.73
N ALA A 554 -20.47 8.45 7.58
CA ALA A 554 -21.51 9.39 7.97
C ALA A 554 -20.91 10.62 8.67
N ARG A 555 -20.06 10.40 9.68
CA ARG A 555 -19.43 11.50 10.43
C ARG A 555 -18.46 12.30 9.58
N PHE A 556 -17.69 11.64 8.71
CA PHE A 556 -16.78 12.36 7.80
C PHE A 556 -17.56 13.23 6.81
N ARG A 557 -18.65 12.72 6.23
CA ARG A 557 -19.53 13.48 5.33
C ARG A 557 -20.18 14.66 6.04
N GLU A 558 -20.66 14.46 7.27
CA GLU A 558 -21.24 15.53 8.08
C GLU A 558 -20.25 16.68 8.30
N LEU A 559 -19.00 16.37 8.62
CA LEU A 559 -17.97 17.37 8.92
C LEU A 559 -17.38 18.06 7.69
N THR A 560 -17.28 17.36 6.56
CA THR A 560 -16.60 17.87 5.36
C THR A 560 -17.56 18.37 4.29
N GLY A 561 -18.80 17.86 4.29
CA GLY A 561 -19.75 18.04 3.20
C GLY A 561 -19.37 17.31 1.91
N ASP A 562 -18.29 16.51 1.90
CA ASP A 562 -17.81 15.85 0.69
C ASP A 562 -18.53 14.49 0.49
N PRO A 563 -19.41 14.35 -0.52
CA PRO A 563 -19.93 13.04 -0.88
C PRO A 563 -18.82 12.21 -1.52
N LEU A 564 -18.73 10.93 -1.13
CA LEU A 564 -17.79 9.97 -1.73
C LEU A 564 -18.56 9.03 -2.67
N PRO A 565 -18.38 9.15 -3.99
CA PRO A 565 -19.01 8.25 -4.94
C PRO A 565 -18.61 6.79 -4.67
N ALA A 566 -19.57 5.87 -4.78
CA ALA A 566 -19.38 4.45 -4.43
C ALA A 566 -18.18 3.81 -5.15
N ALA A 567 -17.96 4.15 -6.43
CA ALA A 567 -16.83 3.64 -7.20
C ALA A 567 -15.47 4.15 -6.69
N ARG A 568 -15.40 5.42 -6.27
CA ARG A 568 -14.19 6.00 -5.67
C ARG A 568 -13.92 5.35 -4.31
N TRP A 569 -14.95 5.21 -3.48
CA TRP A 569 -14.84 4.53 -2.18
C TRP A 569 -14.36 3.09 -2.32
N CYS A 570 -14.94 2.32 -3.23
CA CYS A 570 -14.53 0.95 -3.53
C CYS A 570 -13.04 0.88 -3.93
N LEU A 571 -12.56 1.76 -4.81
CA LEU A 571 -11.16 1.75 -5.24
C LEU A 571 -10.20 2.12 -4.11
N LEU A 572 -10.54 3.08 -3.24
CA LEU A 572 -9.70 3.46 -2.10
C LEU A 572 -9.54 2.28 -1.13
N GLN A 573 -10.62 1.57 -0.81
CA GLN A 573 -10.57 0.35 0.00
C GLN A 573 -9.72 -0.75 -0.65
N LEU A 574 -9.86 -0.95 -1.97
CA LEU A 574 -9.06 -1.93 -2.70
C LEU A 574 -7.56 -1.64 -2.63
N VAL A 575 -7.16 -0.37 -2.69
CA VAL A 575 -5.75 0.04 -2.57
C VAL A 575 -5.23 -0.16 -1.15
N GLN A 576 -5.98 0.25 -0.13
CA GLN A 576 -5.59 0.07 1.27
C GLN A 576 -5.39 -1.41 1.61
N ALA A 577 -6.34 -2.25 1.23
CA ALA A 577 -6.24 -3.68 1.45
C ALA A 577 -5.13 -4.33 0.61
N TRP A 578 -4.90 -3.88 -0.63
CA TRP A 578 -3.73 -4.33 -1.40
C TRP A 578 -2.41 -3.97 -0.71
N ASN A 579 -2.34 -2.78 -0.11
CA ASN A 579 -1.16 -2.29 0.59
C ASN A 579 -0.86 -3.16 1.83
N GLU A 580 -1.88 -3.45 2.65
CA GLU A 580 -1.76 -4.36 3.79
C GLU A 580 -1.28 -5.76 3.38
N ARG A 581 -1.81 -6.34 2.29
CA ARG A 581 -1.33 -7.62 1.74
C ARG A 581 0.13 -7.56 1.32
N ARG A 582 0.54 -6.47 0.67
CA ARG A 582 1.92 -6.25 0.22
C ARG A 582 2.87 -6.13 1.42
N LEU A 583 2.46 -5.42 2.48
CA LEU A 583 3.23 -5.26 3.70
C LEU A 583 3.36 -6.57 4.47
N ALA A 584 2.28 -7.34 4.58
CA ALA A 584 2.29 -8.68 5.17
C ALA A 584 3.21 -9.64 4.39
N GLY A 585 3.12 -9.65 3.06
CA GLY A 585 4.01 -10.45 2.21
C GLY A 585 5.47 -10.02 2.25
N ALA A 586 5.75 -8.79 2.70
CA ALA A 586 7.11 -8.28 2.90
C ALA A 586 7.62 -8.47 4.35
N GLY A 587 6.79 -8.98 5.27
CA GLY A 587 7.13 -9.18 6.68
C GLY A 587 6.95 -7.94 7.57
N ALA A 588 6.36 -6.85 7.06
CA ALA A 588 6.10 -5.64 7.84
C ALA A 588 4.80 -5.74 8.68
N ARG A 589 3.92 -6.69 8.32
CA ARG A 589 2.66 -6.97 9.00
C ARG A 589 2.58 -8.47 9.29
N PRO A 590 1.86 -8.89 10.34
CA PRO A 590 1.71 -10.30 10.67
C PRO A 590 0.96 -11.02 9.53
N ALA A 591 1.28 -12.29 9.30
CA ALA A 591 0.72 -13.07 8.18
C ALA A 591 -0.82 -13.05 8.08
N PRO A 592 -1.61 -13.11 9.18
CA PRO A 592 -3.07 -13.02 9.12
C PRO A 592 -3.61 -11.70 8.54
N ALA A 593 -2.81 -10.63 8.52
CA ALA A 593 -3.21 -9.35 7.92
C ALA A 593 -3.47 -9.50 6.41
N ALA A 594 -2.73 -10.37 5.71
CA ALA A 594 -2.94 -10.62 4.30
C ALA A 594 -4.32 -11.24 4.00
N ASP A 595 -4.78 -12.15 4.87
CA ASP A 595 -6.08 -12.81 4.72
C ASP A 595 -7.23 -11.84 5.04
N ARG A 596 -7.11 -11.07 6.13
CA ARG A 596 -8.06 -10.00 6.46
C ARG A 596 -8.21 -8.99 5.33
N ALA A 597 -7.08 -8.56 4.77
CA ALA A 597 -7.08 -7.62 3.67
C ALA A 597 -7.64 -8.22 2.37
N ARG A 598 -7.41 -9.51 2.07
CA ARG A 598 -8.07 -10.19 0.95
C ARG A 598 -9.60 -10.21 1.12
N THR A 599 -10.08 -10.46 2.33
CA THR A 599 -11.52 -10.41 2.68
C THR A 599 -12.07 -9.00 2.52
N ALA A 600 -11.33 -7.97 2.95
CA ALA A 600 -11.74 -6.59 2.76
C ALA A 600 -11.85 -6.19 1.29
N GLN A 601 -10.94 -6.68 0.41
CA GLN A 601 -11.08 -6.44 -1.03
C GLN A 601 -12.36 -7.05 -1.61
N ALA A 602 -12.70 -8.27 -1.19
CA ALA A 602 -13.94 -8.93 -1.59
C ALA A 602 -15.17 -8.15 -1.10
N ARG A 603 -15.16 -7.72 0.17
CA ARG A 603 -16.23 -6.92 0.78
C ARG A 603 -16.43 -5.59 0.06
N ALA A 604 -15.36 -4.87 -0.24
CA ALA A 604 -15.43 -3.56 -0.91
C ALA A 604 -16.17 -3.66 -2.27
N VAL A 605 -15.79 -4.63 -3.11
CA VAL A 605 -16.46 -4.82 -4.41
C VAL A 605 -17.87 -5.38 -4.24
N ARG A 606 -18.08 -6.28 -3.28
CA ARG A 606 -19.40 -6.85 -2.97
C ARG A 606 -20.40 -5.74 -2.58
N ARG A 607 -20.03 -4.87 -1.65
CA ARG A 607 -20.86 -3.74 -1.20
C ARG A 607 -21.11 -2.75 -2.34
N PHE A 608 -20.08 -2.39 -3.09
CA PHE A 608 -20.22 -1.53 -4.28
C PHE A 608 -21.23 -2.10 -5.30
N LEU A 609 -21.15 -3.40 -5.58
CA LEU A 609 -22.07 -4.07 -6.49
C LEU A 609 -23.49 -4.19 -5.90
N ALA A 610 -23.62 -4.50 -4.62
CA ALA A 610 -24.92 -4.57 -3.96
C ALA A 610 -25.62 -3.20 -3.93
N GLU A 611 -24.89 -2.14 -3.60
CA GLU A 611 -25.38 -0.76 -3.59
C GLU A 611 -25.97 -0.37 -4.95
N ILE A 612 -25.28 -0.71 -6.04
CA ILE A 612 -25.75 -0.36 -7.39
C ILE A 612 -26.91 -1.23 -7.87
N TYR A 613 -26.87 -2.54 -7.62
CA TYR A 613 -27.80 -3.48 -8.28
C TYR A 613 -29.01 -3.87 -7.42
N LEU A 614 -28.94 -3.68 -6.10
CA LEU A 614 -29.84 -4.33 -5.15
C LEU A 614 -30.42 -3.39 -4.09
N ALA A 615 -29.91 -2.16 -3.93
CA ALA A 615 -30.29 -1.25 -2.85
C ALA A 615 -31.73 -0.71 -2.96
N ASP A 616 -32.28 -0.61 -4.17
CA ASP A 616 -33.66 -0.17 -4.43
C ASP A 616 -34.69 -1.29 -4.22
N LEU A 617 -34.24 -2.53 -4.02
CA LEU A 617 -35.14 -3.66 -3.77
C LEU A 617 -35.42 -3.84 -2.27
N PRO A 618 -36.60 -4.36 -1.89
CA PRO A 618 -36.96 -4.58 -0.48
C PRO A 618 -35.93 -5.43 0.27
N ALA A 619 -35.55 -5.02 1.48
CA ALA A 619 -34.53 -5.71 2.27
C ALA A 619 -34.89 -7.17 2.60
N ARG A 620 -36.19 -7.49 2.70
CA ARG A 620 -36.68 -8.85 2.94
C ARG A 620 -36.82 -9.64 1.63
N PRO A 621 -36.55 -10.97 1.65
CA PRO A 621 -36.79 -11.83 0.49
C PRO A 621 -38.28 -11.85 0.13
N GLY A 622 -38.59 -12.13 -1.13
CA GLY A 622 -39.97 -12.37 -1.57
C GLY A 622 -40.57 -13.66 -0.99
N THR A 623 -41.81 -13.98 -1.37
CA THR A 623 -42.52 -15.19 -0.92
C THR A 623 -42.59 -16.30 -1.98
N GLY A 624 -41.95 -16.10 -3.13
CA GLY A 624 -42.02 -17.01 -4.29
C GLY A 624 -41.22 -18.31 -4.13
N ALA A 625 -41.02 -19.01 -5.24
CA ALA A 625 -40.31 -20.30 -5.26
C ALA A 625 -38.84 -20.16 -4.82
N TRP A 626 -38.27 -21.27 -4.33
CA TRP A 626 -36.89 -21.32 -3.85
C TRP A 626 -35.89 -21.48 -5.00
N VAL A 627 -34.76 -20.77 -4.90
CA VAL A 627 -33.62 -20.90 -5.81
C VAL A 627 -32.35 -21.09 -4.98
N VAL A 628 -31.50 -22.04 -5.35
CA VAL A 628 -30.28 -22.37 -4.61
C VAL A 628 -29.06 -22.14 -5.48
N LEU A 629 -28.14 -21.30 -5.03
CA LEU A 629 -26.97 -20.90 -5.79
C LEU A 629 -25.68 -21.26 -5.04
N ASP A 630 -24.78 -21.98 -5.70
CA ASP A 630 -23.40 -22.01 -5.24
C ASP A 630 -22.73 -20.63 -5.42
N VAL A 631 -21.70 -20.38 -4.62
CA VAL A 631 -20.99 -19.09 -4.63
C VAL A 631 -19.81 -19.15 -5.60
N ASP A 632 -18.91 -20.10 -5.44
CA ASP A 632 -17.65 -20.13 -6.18
C ASP A 632 -17.86 -20.71 -7.58
N GLY A 633 -17.42 -20.01 -8.63
CA GLY A 633 -17.58 -20.49 -10.00
C GLY A 633 -18.99 -20.35 -10.59
N VAL A 634 -19.97 -19.94 -9.78
CA VAL A 634 -21.34 -19.59 -10.19
C VAL A 634 -21.59 -18.10 -9.99
N LEU A 635 -21.74 -17.64 -8.74
CA LEU A 635 -22.02 -16.24 -8.41
C LEU A 635 -20.75 -15.38 -8.41
N GLU A 636 -19.63 -15.93 -7.95
CA GLU A 636 -18.35 -15.23 -7.77
C GLU A 636 -17.19 -15.94 -8.48
N THR A 637 -16.18 -15.17 -8.88
CA THR A 637 -14.88 -15.69 -9.34
C THR A 637 -13.74 -14.93 -8.66
N ASP A 638 -12.51 -15.44 -8.74
CA ASP A 638 -11.33 -14.85 -8.11
C ASP A 638 -10.35 -14.19 -9.10
N VAL A 639 -10.85 -13.72 -10.24
CA VAL A 639 -10.04 -13.17 -11.35
C VAL A 639 -9.16 -11.98 -10.94
N LEU A 640 -9.60 -11.19 -9.94
CA LEU A 640 -8.82 -10.08 -9.36
C LEU A 640 -7.89 -10.52 -8.20
N GLY A 641 -7.81 -11.81 -7.88
CA GLY A 641 -7.04 -12.37 -6.77
C GLY A 641 -7.80 -12.42 -5.43
N PHE A 642 -9.08 -12.05 -5.43
CA PHE A 642 -10.05 -12.16 -4.34
C PHE A 642 -11.44 -12.41 -4.94
N PRO A 643 -12.37 -13.05 -4.19
CA PRO A 643 -13.67 -13.41 -4.73
C PRO A 643 -14.55 -12.19 -4.96
N THR A 644 -15.19 -12.13 -6.13
CA THR A 644 -16.07 -11.04 -6.52
C THR A 644 -17.12 -11.52 -7.51
N SER A 645 -18.32 -10.95 -7.44
CA SER A 645 -19.32 -11.12 -8.48
C SER A 645 -19.03 -10.18 -9.67
N SER A 646 -19.95 -10.13 -10.61
CA SER A 646 -19.85 -9.28 -11.80
C SER A 646 -21.19 -8.63 -12.10
N PRO A 647 -21.24 -7.56 -12.90
CA PRO A 647 -22.49 -6.96 -13.35
C PRO A 647 -23.57 -7.96 -13.80
N LEU A 648 -23.24 -8.97 -14.61
CA LEU A 648 -24.20 -10.00 -15.01
C LEU A 648 -24.65 -10.90 -13.84
N GLY A 649 -23.75 -11.25 -12.93
CA GLY A 649 -24.09 -12.03 -11.74
C GLY A 649 -25.06 -11.26 -10.83
N MET A 650 -24.84 -9.95 -10.68
CA MET A 650 -25.70 -9.07 -9.91
C MET A 650 -27.04 -8.81 -10.59
N LEU A 651 -27.08 -8.70 -11.92
CA LEU A 651 -28.34 -8.64 -12.68
C LEU A 651 -29.15 -9.93 -12.53
N ALA A 652 -28.50 -11.09 -12.51
CA ALA A 652 -29.18 -12.35 -12.27
C ALA A 652 -29.80 -12.40 -10.86
N LEU A 653 -29.05 -12.00 -9.83
CA LEU A 653 -29.58 -11.88 -8.45
C LEU A 653 -30.71 -10.85 -8.37
N ARG A 654 -30.56 -9.69 -9.01
CA ARG A 654 -31.59 -8.65 -9.08
C ARG A 654 -32.87 -9.20 -9.69
N ALA A 655 -32.77 -9.93 -10.81
CA ALA A 655 -33.92 -10.53 -11.45
C ALA A 655 -34.64 -11.54 -10.54
N LEU A 656 -33.90 -12.43 -9.88
CA LEU A 656 -34.50 -13.37 -8.93
C LEU A 656 -35.26 -12.63 -7.81
N ARG A 657 -34.63 -11.63 -7.18
CA ARG A 657 -35.25 -10.86 -6.10
C ARG A 657 -36.45 -10.03 -6.58
N ALA A 658 -36.29 -9.32 -7.70
CA ALA A 658 -37.35 -8.48 -8.26
C ALA A 658 -38.58 -9.31 -8.62
N HIS A 659 -38.41 -10.55 -9.13
CA HIS A 659 -39.48 -11.49 -9.43
C HIS A 659 -39.95 -12.33 -8.22
N GLY A 660 -39.51 -12.00 -7.01
CA GLY A 660 -40.01 -12.58 -5.77
C GLY A 660 -39.45 -13.96 -5.39
N TYR A 661 -38.45 -14.48 -6.10
CA TYR A 661 -37.83 -15.76 -5.75
C TYR A 661 -37.03 -15.66 -4.44
N ARG A 662 -37.14 -16.70 -3.61
CA ARG A 662 -36.37 -16.84 -2.37
C ARG A 662 -35.05 -17.53 -2.66
N THR A 663 -33.96 -16.79 -2.57
CA THR A 663 -32.64 -17.30 -2.91
C THR A 663 -31.89 -17.75 -1.66
N LEU A 664 -31.34 -18.97 -1.70
CA LEU A 664 -30.41 -19.52 -0.72
C LEU A 664 -29.01 -19.67 -1.34
N LEU A 665 -27.97 -19.35 -0.57
CA LEU A 665 -26.59 -19.70 -0.93
C LEU A 665 -26.26 -21.12 -0.45
N ALA A 666 -25.46 -21.86 -1.21
CA ALA A 666 -25.01 -23.21 -0.83
C ALA A 666 -23.52 -23.39 -1.11
N SER A 667 -22.66 -23.13 -0.11
CA SER A 667 -21.22 -22.96 -0.33
C SER A 667 -20.34 -23.82 0.59
N GLY A 668 -19.14 -24.15 0.11
CA GLY A 668 -18.03 -24.69 0.93
C GLY A 668 -17.26 -23.62 1.72
N ARG A 669 -17.78 -22.39 1.79
CA ARG A 669 -17.21 -21.28 2.56
C ARG A 669 -17.65 -21.32 4.01
N SER A 670 -16.94 -20.59 4.87
CA SER A 670 -17.28 -20.50 6.28
C SER A 670 -18.60 -19.77 6.50
N LEU A 671 -19.27 -20.08 7.61
CA LEU A 671 -20.55 -19.48 7.97
C LEU A 671 -20.53 -17.94 7.99
N PRO A 672 -19.50 -17.27 8.56
CA PRO A 672 -19.42 -15.81 8.52
C PRO A 672 -19.38 -15.24 7.09
N GLU A 673 -18.72 -15.93 6.16
CA GLU A 673 -18.65 -15.50 4.76
C GLU A 673 -19.98 -15.64 4.02
N VAL A 674 -20.77 -16.66 4.35
CA VAL A 674 -22.11 -16.87 3.79
C VAL A 674 -23.09 -15.87 4.38
N ARG A 675 -23.10 -15.69 5.71
CA ARG A 675 -23.92 -14.69 6.40
C ARG A 675 -23.72 -13.29 5.85
N GLU A 676 -22.48 -12.85 5.72
CA GLU A 676 -22.17 -11.52 5.17
C GLU A 676 -22.73 -11.33 3.75
N ARG A 677 -22.67 -12.36 2.89
CA ARG A 677 -23.21 -12.28 1.53
C ARG A 677 -24.72 -12.24 1.52
N CYS A 678 -25.36 -13.06 2.35
CA CYS A 678 -26.81 -13.08 2.42
C CYS A 678 -27.36 -11.75 2.94
N ALA A 679 -26.69 -11.14 3.93
CA ALA A 679 -27.01 -9.80 4.41
C ALA A 679 -26.80 -8.74 3.32
N ASP A 680 -25.62 -8.68 2.70
CA ASP A 680 -25.30 -7.66 1.69
C ASP A 680 -26.17 -7.78 0.41
N TYR A 681 -26.61 -9.00 0.05
CA TYR A 681 -27.44 -9.23 -1.14
C TYR A 681 -28.94 -9.33 -0.86
N GLY A 682 -29.39 -9.28 0.40
CA GLY A 682 -30.80 -9.41 0.79
C GLY A 682 -31.39 -10.79 0.46
N LEU A 683 -30.67 -11.86 0.80
CA LEU A 683 -31.05 -13.25 0.53
C LEU A 683 -31.75 -13.90 1.73
N ALA A 684 -32.50 -14.98 1.48
CA ALA A 684 -33.30 -15.66 2.51
C ALA A 684 -32.48 -16.46 3.53
N GLY A 685 -31.22 -16.77 3.20
CA GLY A 685 -30.36 -17.57 4.04
C GLY A 685 -29.24 -18.21 3.23
N GLY A 686 -28.44 -19.04 3.89
CA GLY A 686 -27.45 -19.82 3.19
C GLY A 686 -26.85 -20.94 4.03
N MET A 687 -26.48 -21.99 3.34
CA MET A 687 -25.69 -23.10 3.85
C MET A 687 -24.21 -22.87 3.58
N ALA A 688 -23.41 -23.21 4.59
CA ALA A 688 -21.98 -23.06 4.67
C ALA A 688 -21.29 -24.40 4.96
N GLU A 689 -19.97 -24.42 4.81
CA GLU A 689 -19.10 -25.55 5.14
C GLU A 689 -19.57 -26.87 4.53
N TYR A 690 -19.91 -26.86 3.23
CA TYR A 690 -20.31 -28.04 2.46
C TYR A 690 -21.57 -28.77 2.98
N GLY A 691 -22.39 -28.10 3.77
CA GLY A 691 -23.61 -28.67 4.35
C GLY A 691 -23.59 -28.75 5.86
N CYS A 692 -22.51 -28.31 6.52
CA CYS A 692 -22.36 -28.49 7.96
C CYS A 692 -23.04 -27.41 8.80
N ALA A 693 -23.13 -26.19 8.29
CA ALA A 693 -23.66 -25.04 9.01
C ALA A 693 -24.62 -24.22 8.14
N GLY A 694 -25.57 -23.52 8.76
CA GLY A 694 -26.58 -22.73 8.08
C GLY A 694 -26.80 -21.38 8.75
N TRP A 695 -27.32 -20.44 7.98
CA TRP A 695 -27.83 -19.15 8.45
C TRP A 695 -29.21 -18.93 7.83
N ASP A 696 -30.21 -18.71 8.67
CA ASP A 696 -31.63 -18.63 8.28
C ASP A 696 -32.14 -17.18 8.09
N GLY A 697 -31.25 -16.19 8.14
CA GLY A 697 -31.64 -14.78 8.14
C GLY A 697 -31.59 -14.12 9.53
N GLN A 698 -31.67 -14.92 10.60
CA GLN A 698 -31.74 -14.44 11.98
C GLN A 698 -30.65 -15.05 12.87
N GLY A 699 -30.47 -16.37 12.79
CA GLY A 699 -29.59 -17.16 13.63
C GLY A 699 -28.65 -18.09 12.86
N GLU A 700 -27.66 -18.60 13.57
CA GLU A 700 -26.74 -19.63 13.09
C GLU A 700 -27.26 -21.02 13.45
N LEU A 701 -27.10 -21.98 12.54
CA LEU A 701 -27.63 -23.34 12.67
C LEU A 701 -26.54 -24.37 12.41
N ALA A 702 -26.53 -25.44 13.20
CA ALA A 702 -25.80 -26.65 12.87
C ALA A 702 -26.69 -27.52 11.97
N LEU A 703 -26.26 -27.74 10.72
CA LEU A 703 -26.99 -28.56 9.74
C LEU A 703 -26.44 -30.00 9.68
N LEU A 704 -25.32 -30.27 10.37
CA LEU A 704 -24.82 -31.63 10.54
C LEU A 704 -25.79 -32.49 11.36
N PRO A 705 -25.95 -33.77 11.04
CA PRO A 705 -26.53 -34.77 11.95
C PRO A 705 -25.83 -34.76 13.32
N PRO A 706 -26.55 -34.94 14.44
CA PRO A 706 -25.98 -34.91 15.79
C PRO A 706 -24.75 -35.81 15.98
N GLU A 707 -24.77 -36.99 15.35
CA GLU A 707 -23.71 -38.01 15.44
C GLU A 707 -22.37 -37.50 14.87
N LEU A 708 -22.43 -36.59 13.88
CA LEU A 708 -21.23 -35.99 13.28
C LEU A 708 -20.72 -34.77 14.07
N ARG A 709 -21.52 -34.21 14.99
CA ARG A 709 -21.13 -33.03 15.79
C ARG A 709 -20.20 -33.39 16.95
N GLU A 710 -20.42 -34.54 17.58
CA GLU A 710 -19.67 -34.99 18.77
C GLU A 710 -18.20 -35.32 18.48
N VAL A 711 -17.88 -35.63 17.23
CA VAL A 711 -16.57 -36.09 16.78
C VAL A 711 -15.53 -34.96 16.67
N GLY A 712 -16.00 -33.72 16.47
CA GLY A 712 -15.16 -32.53 16.34
C GLY A 712 -14.15 -32.61 15.18
N ASP A 713 -13.06 -31.84 15.29
CA ASP A 713 -12.02 -31.77 14.26
C ASP A 713 -10.96 -32.90 14.35
N GLY A 714 -11.13 -33.82 15.30
CA GLY A 714 -10.24 -34.95 15.55
C GLY A 714 -8.80 -34.58 15.89
N GLY A 715 -8.49 -33.31 16.21
CA GLY A 715 -7.14 -32.78 16.44
C GLY A 715 -6.43 -32.29 15.17
N LEU A 716 -7.09 -32.27 14.01
CA LEU A 716 -6.50 -31.84 12.74
C LEU A 716 -5.99 -30.40 12.78
N SER A 717 -6.75 -29.47 13.35
CA SER A 717 -6.37 -28.05 13.33
C SER A 717 -5.07 -27.82 14.07
N ARG A 718 -4.92 -28.42 15.26
CA ARG A 718 -3.69 -28.35 16.05
C ARG A 718 -2.50 -28.93 15.31
N ARG A 719 -2.67 -30.10 14.68
CA ARG A 719 -1.59 -30.75 13.91
C ARG A 719 -1.19 -29.97 12.66
N ILE A 720 -2.14 -29.42 11.91
CA ILE A 720 -1.83 -28.58 10.75
C ILE A 720 -1.11 -27.31 11.20
N ALA A 721 -1.53 -26.68 12.30
CA ALA A 721 -0.87 -25.49 12.84
C ALA A 721 0.56 -25.77 13.33
N ALA A 722 0.84 -27.00 13.78
CA ALA A 722 2.17 -27.43 14.19
C ALA A 722 3.13 -27.71 13.02
N LEU A 723 2.63 -27.84 11.79
CA LEU A 723 3.48 -28.03 10.62
C LEU A 723 4.29 -26.75 10.33
N PRO A 724 5.57 -26.86 9.92
CA PRO A 724 6.33 -25.72 9.42
C PRO A 724 5.62 -25.03 8.26
N GLY A 725 5.17 -23.79 8.46
CA GLY A 725 4.41 -23.03 7.48
C GLY A 725 2.95 -23.49 7.32
N GLY A 726 2.46 -24.42 8.13
CA GLY A 726 1.06 -24.81 8.17
C GLY A 726 0.20 -23.70 8.78
N SER A 727 -1.00 -23.52 8.23
CA SER A 727 -1.99 -22.60 8.81
C SER A 727 -3.39 -23.12 8.63
N VAL A 728 -4.23 -22.89 9.63
CA VAL A 728 -5.65 -23.27 9.63
C VAL A 728 -6.51 -22.01 9.60
N ASP A 729 -7.61 -22.06 8.85
CA ASP A 729 -8.63 -21.01 8.86
C ASP A 729 -9.62 -21.24 9.99
N LEU A 730 -9.48 -20.47 11.08
CA LEU A 730 -10.29 -20.61 12.31
C LEU A 730 -11.75 -20.16 12.15
N ARG A 731 -12.15 -19.71 10.96
CA ARG A 731 -13.54 -19.33 10.68
C ARG A 731 -14.43 -20.55 10.39
N TYR A 732 -13.83 -21.71 10.15
CA TYR A 732 -14.55 -22.96 9.95
C TYR A 732 -14.77 -23.64 11.30
N LEU A 733 -16.01 -24.01 11.57
CA LEU A 733 -16.41 -24.61 12.84
C LEU A 733 -16.41 -26.14 12.76
N TRP A 734 -16.79 -26.70 11.60
CA TRP A 734 -17.00 -28.14 11.43
C TRP A 734 -16.05 -28.76 10.41
N CYS A 735 -15.72 -28.02 9.36
CA CYS A 735 -14.67 -28.40 8.41
C CYS A 735 -13.31 -27.88 8.89
N VAL A 736 -12.22 -28.54 8.49
CA VAL A 736 -10.86 -28.01 8.70
C VAL A 736 -10.29 -27.56 7.36
N ARG A 737 -9.98 -26.27 7.23
CA ARG A 737 -9.31 -25.72 6.05
C ARG A 737 -7.84 -25.48 6.35
N GLY A 738 -6.99 -26.33 5.80
CA GLY A 738 -5.53 -26.27 5.93
C GLY A 738 -4.85 -25.62 4.74
N ARG A 739 -3.76 -24.89 4.99
CA ARG A 739 -2.90 -24.30 3.95
C ARG A 739 -1.42 -24.50 4.29
N GLN A 740 -0.59 -24.51 3.24
CA GLN A 740 0.86 -24.50 3.35
C GLN A 740 1.44 -23.18 2.83
N ARG A 741 2.06 -22.41 3.71
CA ARG A 741 2.78 -21.17 3.39
C ARG A 741 4.16 -21.49 2.79
N GLY A 742 4.61 -20.64 1.86
CA GLY A 742 5.89 -20.83 1.15
C GLY A 742 5.87 -21.85 0.00
N GLY A 743 4.69 -22.41 -0.33
CA GLY A 743 4.49 -23.37 -1.44
C GLY A 743 3.25 -23.06 -2.29
N ALA A 744 2.67 -24.08 -2.93
CA ALA A 744 1.48 -23.95 -3.79
C ALA A 744 0.18 -23.54 -3.04
N GLY A 745 0.21 -23.49 -1.71
CA GLY A 745 -0.92 -23.12 -0.85
C GLY A 745 -1.72 -24.31 -0.32
N ALA A 746 -1.85 -25.41 -1.08
CA ALA A 746 -2.45 -26.65 -0.62
C ALA A 746 -1.45 -27.54 0.14
N LEU A 747 -1.95 -28.40 1.04
CA LEU A 747 -1.13 -29.39 1.74
C LEU A 747 -0.68 -30.49 0.77
N ALA A 748 0.57 -30.94 0.88
CA ALA A 748 1.08 -32.01 0.04
C ALA A 748 0.32 -33.33 0.28
N PRO A 749 0.05 -34.16 -0.75
CA PRO A 749 -0.74 -35.38 -0.59
C PRO A 749 -0.20 -36.35 0.48
N GLN A 750 1.13 -36.44 0.64
CA GLN A 750 1.77 -37.26 1.66
C GLN A 750 1.49 -36.73 3.07
N THR A 751 1.55 -35.40 3.25
CA THR A 751 1.20 -34.73 4.50
C THR A 751 -0.26 -34.97 4.86
N VAL A 752 -1.17 -34.87 3.90
CA VAL A 752 -2.60 -35.14 4.10
C VAL A 752 -2.82 -36.57 4.60
N ARG A 753 -2.18 -37.58 3.99
CA ARG A 753 -2.30 -38.97 4.44
C ARG A 753 -1.83 -39.18 5.87
N ARG A 754 -0.68 -38.59 6.24
CA ARG A 754 -0.16 -38.65 7.62
C ARG A 754 -1.12 -38.00 8.62
N LEU A 755 -1.59 -36.79 8.30
CA LEU A 755 -2.54 -36.07 9.14
C LEU A 755 -3.81 -36.88 9.41
N LEU A 756 -4.33 -37.60 8.41
CA LEU A 756 -5.49 -38.46 8.54
C LEU A 756 -5.21 -39.76 9.32
N ALA A 757 -4.03 -40.36 9.15
CA ALA A 757 -3.65 -41.56 9.91
C ALA A 757 -3.54 -41.28 11.42
N ASP A 758 -3.09 -40.08 11.77
CA ASP A 758 -2.94 -39.65 13.16
C ASP A 758 -4.25 -39.05 13.74
N CYS A 759 -5.34 -39.03 12.96
CA CYS A 759 -6.63 -38.55 13.44
C CYS A 759 -7.27 -39.47 14.48
N HIS A 760 -8.12 -38.88 15.32
CA HIS A 760 -8.97 -39.68 16.18
C HIS A 760 -9.75 -40.70 15.34
N PRO A 761 -9.79 -42.00 15.70
CA PRO A 761 -10.36 -43.06 14.86
C PRO A 761 -11.83 -42.82 14.46
N SER A 762 -12.60 -42.16 15.33
CA SER A 762 -14.00 -41.79 15.08
C SER A 762 -14.15 -40.61 14.12
N ALA A 763 -13.10 -39.82 13.88
CA ALA A 763 -13.10 -38.63 13.03
C ALA A 763 -12.75 -38.97 11.58
N ARG A 764 -13.78 -39.22 10.77
CA ARG A 764 -13.64 -39.51 9.35
C ARG A 764 -13.89 -38.26 8.50
N PHE A 765 -12.94 -37.92 7.65
CA PHE A 765 -13.02 -36.77 6.75
C PHE A 765 -12.88 -37.19 5.29
N ALA A 766 -13.71 -36.59 4.42
CA ALA A 766 -13.44 -36.49 3.00
C ALA A 766 -12.45 -35.34 2.75
N VAL A 767 -11.48 -35.55 1.87
CA VAL A 767 -10.50 -34.53 1.51
C VAL A 767 -10.84 -33.92 0.16
N LEU A 768 -11.05 -32.61 0.14
CA LEU A 768 -11.29 -31.83 -1.06
C LEU A 768 -10.06 -30.97 -1.38
N PRO A 769 -9.24 -31.34 -2.38
CA PRO A 769 -8.06 -30.58 -2.75
C PRO A 769 -8.47 -29.30 -3.51
N GLY A 770 -8.15 -28.13 -2.92
CA GLY A 770 -8.29 -26.84 -3.57
C GLY A 770 -6.99 -26.39 -4.26
N ARG A 771 -7.06 -25.29 -5.01
CA ARG A 771 -5.86 -24.72 -5.69
C ARG A 771 -4.83 -24.13 -4.72
N ALA A 772 -5.28 -23.57 -3.60
CA ALA A 772 -4.43 -22.88 -2.63
C ALA A 772 -4.80 -23.22 -1.17
N GLN A 773 -5.50 -24.34 -0.98
CA GLN A 773 -5.94 -24.86 0.31
C GLN A 773 -6.31 -26.35 0.17
N THR A 774 -6.41 -27.05 1.29
CA THR A 774 -6.97 -28.39 1.39
C THR A 774 -8.09 -28.36 2.43
N ASP A 775 -9.27 -28.81 2.05
CA ASP A 775 -10.42 -28.88 2.96
C ASP A 775 -10.64 -30.32 3.43
N PHE A 776 -10.81 -30.48 4.73
CA PHE A 776 -11.21 -31.71 5.39
C PHE A 776 -12.66 -31.54 5.83
N VAL A 777 -13.56 -32.30 5.19
CA VAL A 777 -15.01 -32.20 5.37
C VAL A 777 -15.49 -33.47 6.09
N PRO A 778 -16.30 -33.36 7.16
CA PRO A 778 -16.85 -34.55 7.83
C PRO A 778 -17.49 -35.52 6.84
N LEU A 779 -17.13 -36.80 6.94
CA LEU A 779 -17.65 -37.83 6.03
C LEU A 779 -19.16 -37.99 6.25
N GLY A 780 -19.95 -37.77 5.20
CA GLY A 780 -21.42 -37.76 5.26
C GLY A 780 -22.04 -36.35 5.22
N ALA A 781 -21.24 -35.29 5.39
CA ALA A 781 -21.69 -33.94 5.08
C ALA A 781 -21.89 -33.78 3.56
N ASP A 782 -23.06 -33.27 3.17
CA ASP A 782 -23.47 -33.14 1.77
C ASP A 782 -24.28 -31.86 1.57
N LYS A 783 -24.04 -31.16 0.44
CA LYS A 783 -24.74 -29.90 0.15
C LYS A 783 -26.24 -30.09 0.00
N GLY A 784 -26.71 -31.18 -0.62
CA GLY A 784 -28.12 -31.47 -0.79
C GLY A 784 -28.83 -31.72 0.53
N HIS A 785 -28.21 -32.50 1.44
CA HIS A 785 -28.74 -32.69 2.80
C HIS A 785 -28.81 -31.37 3.57
N GLY A 786 -27.73 -30.59 3.57
CA GLY A 786 -27.69 -29.30 4.28
C GLY A 786 -28.73 -28.30 3.74
N VAL A 787 -28.93 -28.23 2.42
CA VAL A 787 -29.97 -27.38 1.82
C VAL A 787 -31.37 -27.82 2.25
N ARG A 788 -31.65 -29.13 2.27
CA ARG A 788 -32.95 -29.64 2.74
C ARG A 788 -33.18 -29.32 4.21
N ALA A 789 -32.21 -29.59 5.07
CA ALA A 789 -32.30 -29.26 6.50
C ALA A 789 -32.56 -27.77 6.75
N LEU A 790 -31.91 -26.89 5.97
CA LEU A 790 -32.14 -25.45 6.07
C LEU A 790 -33.54 -25.04 5.57
N LEU A 791 -34.04 -25.65 4.48
CA LEU A 791 -35.40 -25.41 3.99
C LEU A 791 -36.46 -25.85 4.99
N ASP A 792 -36.27 -27.04 5.59
CA ASP A 792 -37.17 -27.57 6.61
C ASP A 792 -37.24 -26.63 7.83
N HIS A 793 -36.07 -26.14 8.30
CA HIS A 793 -35.99 -25.16 9.39
C HIS A 793 -36.67 -23.82 9.05
N LEU A 794 -36.59 -23.39 7.78
CA LEU A 794 -37.28 -22.20 7.27
C LEU A 794 -38.80 -22.42 7.07
N GLY A 795 -39.35 -23.55 7.53
CA GLY A 795 -40.77 -23.89 7.41
C GLY A 795 -41.19 -24.32 6.00
N ALA A 796 -40.23 -24.60 5.11
CA ALA A 796 -40.46 -25.04 3.73
C ALA A 796 -40.25 -26.55 3.59
N VAL A 797 -40.83 -27.32 4.51
CA VAL A 797 -40.65 -28.77 4.58
C VAL A 797 -41.08 -29.43 3.27
N GLY A 798 -40.18 -30.23 2.69
CA GLY A 798 -40.43 -30.91 1.41
C GLY A 798 -40.44 -30.00 0.19
N ALA A 799 -40.10 -28.71 0.32
CA ALA A 799 -40.04 -27.81 -0.82
C ALA A 799 -38.98 -28.24 -1.83
N VAL A 800 -39.36 -28.26 -3.11
CA VAL A 800 -38.46 -28.49 -4.23
C VAL A 800 -38.05 -27.14 -4.80
N PRO A 801 -36.75 -26.77 -4.83
CA PRO A 801 -36.32 -25.54 -5.45
C PRO A 801 -36.61 -25.52 -6.95
N ALA A 802 -37.09 -24.40 -7.48
CA ALA A 802 -37.36 -24.25 -8.91
C ALA A 802 -36.06 -24.26 -9.74
N LEU A 803 -34.94 -23.82 -9.15
CA LEU A 803 -33.63 -23.78 -9.79
C LEU A 803 -32.53 -24.04 -8.77
N ALA A 804 -31.57 -24.89 -9.12
CA ALA A 804 -30.28 -25.00 -8.44
C ALA A 804 -29.13 -24.83 -9.44
N VAL A 805 -28.11 -24.05 -9.06
CA VAL A 805 -26.93 -23.79 -9.92
C VAL A 805 -25.62 -24.06 -9.17
N GLY A 806 -24.75 -24.89 -9.76
CA GLY A 806 -23.48 -25.34 -9.18
C GLY A 806 -22.43 -25.63 -10.26
N ASP A 807 -21.14 -25.66 -9.90
CA ASP A 807 -20.04 -25.83 -10.86
C ASP A 807 -19.11 -27.04 -10.62
N SER A 808 -19.31 -27.73 -9.50
CA SER A 808 -18.42 -28.78 -9.00
C SER A 808 -19.15 -30.08 -8.70
N ARG A 809 -18.40 -31.16 -8.47
CA ARG A 809 -18.98 -32.44 -8.04
C ARG A 809 -19.69 -32.36 -6.69
N ALA A 810 -19.26 -31.47 -5.80
CA ALA A 810 -19.88 -31.27 -4.50
C ALA A 810 -21.30 -30.69 -4.60
N ASP A 811 -21.67 -30.14 -5.75
CA ASP A 811 -23.00 -29.57 -5.99
C ASP A 811 -24.02 -30.58 -6.50
N LEU A 812 -23.60 -31.79 -6.88
CA LEU A 812 -24.46 -32.75 -7.59
C LEU A 812 -25.73 -33.12 -6.81
N SER A 813 -25.62 -33.31 -5.50
CA SER A 813 -26.75 -33.63 -4.62
C SER A 813 -27.76 -32.49 -4.54
N MET A 814 -27.29 -31.25 -4.41
CA MET A 814 -28.11 -30.04 -4.46
C MET A 814 -28.75 -29.85 -5.85
N LEU A 815 -28.02 -30.09 -6.93
CA LEU A 815 -28.52 -29.94 -8.30
C LEU A 815 -29.67 -30.91 -8.60
N ARG A 816 -29.64 -32.12 -8.03
CA ARG A 816 -30.69 -33.14 -8.14
C ARG A 816 -31.93 -32.83 -7.30
N LEU A 817 -31.80 -31.97 -6.28
CA LEU A 817 -32.91 -31.58 -5.42
C LEU A 817 -33.90 -30.65 -6.13
N ALA A 818 -33.45 -29.88 -7.11
CA ALA A 818 -34.25 -28.86 -7.79
C ALA A 818 -34.99 -29.39 -9.01
N GLU A 819 -36.10 -28.75 -9.38
CA GLU A 819 -36.81 -28.98 -10.65
C GLU A 819 -35.88 -28.77 -11.85
N ARG A 820 -34.99 -27.77 -11.74
CA ARG A 820 -33.99 -27.45 -12.76
C ARG A 820 -32.60 -27.38 -12.13
N GLY A 821 -31.83 -28.45 -12.25
CA GLY A 821 -30.40 -28.45 -11.95
C GLY A 821 -29.57 -27.97 -13.15
N ALA A 822 -28.86 -26.85 -13.00
CA ALA A 822 -28.08 -26.23 -14.06
C ALA A 822 -26.59 -26.05 -13.69
N VAL A 823 -25.72 -26.20 -14.69
CA VAL A 823 -24.26 -26.16 -14.55
C VAL A 823 -23.68 -25.18 -15.57
N PRO A 824 -23.06 -24.06 -15.13
CA PRO A 824 -22.34 -23.17 -16.04
C PRO A 824 -21.21 -23.89 -16.80
N ALA A 825 -20.85 -23.40 -17.99
CA ALA A 825 -19.93 -24.12 -18.89
C ALA A 825 -18.53 -24.42 -18.30
N ASN A 826 -18.07 -23.68 -17.27
CA ASN A 826 -16.82 -23.98 -16.53
C ASN A 826 -16.88 -25.28 -15.73
N GLY A 827 -18.07 -25.68 -15.26
CA GLY A 827 -18.27 -26.91 -14.48
C GLY A 827 -18.36 -28.18 -15.33
N ARG A 828 -18.49 -28.04 -16.67
CA ARG A 828 -18.71 -29.15 -17.62
C ARG A 828 -17.76 -30.33 -17.43
N ARG A 829 -16.48 -30.08 -17.16
CA ARG A 829 -15.48 -31.15 -16.99
C ARG A 829 -15.69 -31.96 -15.70
N GLN A 830 -16.13 -31.30 -14.62
CA GLN A 830 -16.28 -31.94 -13.32
C GLN A 830 -17.55 -32.82 -13.25
N LEU A 831 -18.60 -32.39 -13.94
CA LEU A 831 -19.94 -33.00 -13.92
C LEU A 831 -20.29 -33.76 -15.21
N ARG A 832 -19.28 -34.10 -16.03
CA ARG A 832 -19.48 -34.90 -17.25
C ARG A 832 -20.13 -36.25 -16.90
N GLY A 833 -21.22 -36.59 -17.60
CA GLY A 833 -21.95 -37.85 -17.43
C GLY A 833 -22.98 -37.84 -16.29
N SER A 834 -23.17 -36.70 -15.60
CA SER A 834 -24.26 -36.54 -14.63
C SER A 834 -25.56 -36.06 -15.33
N PRO A 835 -26.75 -36.45 -14.83
CA PRO A 835 -28.04 -36.04 -15.41
C PRO A 835 -28.39 -34.60 -15.00
N VAL A 836 -27.59 -33.62 -15.43
CA VAL A 836 -27.76 -32.19 -15.12
C VAL A 836 -27.60 -31.35 -16.38
N THR A 837 -28.31 -30.21 -16.45
CA THR A 837 -28.28 -29.35 -17.63
C THR A 837 -27.00 -28.53 -17.67
N VAL A 838 -26.17 -28.73 -18.71
CA VAL A 838 -24.94 -27.95 -18.89
C VAL A 838 -25.20 -26.77 -19.84
N LEU A 839 -25.05 -25.56 -19.31
CA LEU A 839 -25.30 -24.30 -20.02
C LEU A 839 -24.21 -23.97 -21.03
N HIS A 840 -24.49 -23.02 -21.92
CA HIS A 840 -23.54 -22.59 -22.96
C HIS A 840 -22.49 -21.62 -22.43
N ARG A 841 -22.86 -20.75 -21.49
CA ARG A 841 -21.99 -19.69 -20.97
C ARG A 841 -21.31 -20.12 -19.65
N PRO A 842 -20.06 -19.69 -19.41
CA PRO A 842 -19.36 -19.97 -18.16
C PRO A 842 -19.69 -18.93 -17.07
N TYR A 843 -19.44 -19.29 -15.81
CA TYR A 843 -19.47 -18.43 -14.64
C TYR A 843 -20.79 -17.64 -14.53
N GLN A 844 -20.71 -16.35 -14.21
CA GLN A 844 -21.88 -15.48 -14.03
C GLN A 844 -22.70 -15.29 -15.31
N ALA A 845 -22.10 -15.41 -16.50
CA ALA A 845 -22.87 -15.40 -17.74
C ALA A 845 -23.72 -16.68 -17.87
N GLY A 846 -23.22 -17.82 -17.37
CA GLY A 846 -24.01 -19.05 -17.23
C GLY A 846 -25.11 -18.92 -16.18
N LEU A 847 -24.83 -18.28 -15.04
CA LEU A 847 -25.88 -17.97 -14.06
C LEU A 847 -27.01 -17.11 -14.67
N ALA A 848 -26.66 -16.08 -15.44
CA ALA A 848 -27.65 -15.24 -16.12
C ALA A 848 -28.47 -16.03 -17.16
N GLU A 849 -27.86 -17.00 -17.86
CA GLU A 849 -28.55 -17.92 -18.77
C GLU A 849 -29.55 -18.83 -18.03
N ALA A 850 -29.15 -19.37 -16.87
CA ALA A 850 -30.02 -20.19 -16.02
C ALA A 850 -31.23 -19.40 -15.51
N VAL A 851 -30.99 -18.18 -15.03
CA VAL A 851 -32.05 -17.29 -14.54
C VAL A 851 -32.96 -16.85 -15.67
N ALA A 852 -32.41 -16.57 -16.87
CA ALA A 852 -33.23 -16.23 -18.04
C ALA A 852 -34.20 -17.36 -18.41
N ALA A 853 -33.75 -18.61 -18.36
CA ALA A 853 -34.59 -19.78 -18.62
C ALA A 853 -35.67 -19.97 -17.54
N LEU A 854 -35.41 -19.54 -16.31
CA LEU A 854 -36.38 -19.58 -15.21
C LEU A 854 -37.47 -18.50 -15.34
N ILE A 855 -37.08 -17.25 -15.60
CA ILE A 855 -38.01 -16.10 -15.60
C ILE A 855 -38.61 -15.79 -16.98
N GLY A 856 -38.10 -16.43 -18.05
CA GLY A 856 -38.62 -16.30 -19.42
C GLY A 856 -38.05 -15.14 -20.24
N HIS A 857 -37.12 -14.33 -19.70
CA HIS A 857 -36.44 -13.26 -20.43
C HIS A 857 -35.03 -13.00 -19.88
N PRO A 858 -34.15 -12.30 -20.62
CA PRO A 858 -32.82 -11.94 -20.10
C PRO A 858 -32.92 -11.09 -18.81
N PRO A 859 -32.07 -11.31 -17.78
CA PRO A 859 -32.02 -10.47 -16.60
C PRO A 859 -31.83 -8.99 -16.94
N GLY A 860 -32.64 -8.12 -16.35
CA GLY A 860 -32.69 -6.68 -16.67
C GLY A 860 -33.51 -6.30 -17.90
N GLY A 861 -34.11 -7.28 -18.59
CA GLY A 861 -34.86 -7.09 -19.83
C GLY A 861 -36.29 -6.57 -19.67
N CYS A 862 -36.89 -6.69 -18.48
CA CYS A 862 -38.26 -6.23 -18.20
C CYS A 862 -38.27 -5.03 -17.24
N PRO A 863 -39.38 -4.25 -17.16
CA PRO A 863 -39.47 -3.10 -16.26
C PRO A 863 -39.22 -3.44 -14.77
N GLN A 864 -39.56 -4.65 -14.33
CA GLN A 864 -39.46 -5.07 -12.92
C GLN A 864 -38.02 -5.33 -12.47
N CYS A 865 -37.19 -5.95 -13.31
CA CYS A 865 -35.79 -6.25 -12.97
C CYS A 865 -34.75 -5.37 -13.68
N ARG A 866 -35.18 -4.42 -14.51
CA ARG A 866 -34.30 -3.43 -15.12
C ARG A 866 -33.52 -2.69 -14.03
N LEU A 867 -32.23 -2.47 -14.29
CA LEU A 867 -31.39 -1.69 -13.40
C LEU A 867 -31.80 -0.21 -13.47
N PRO A 868 -31.91 0.50 -12.33
CA PRO A 868 -32.10 1.95 -12.34
C PRO A 868 -30.94 2.66 -13.05
N LEU A 869 -31.12 3.94 -13.34
CA LEU A 869 -30.06 4.75 -13.93
C LEU A 869 -28.82 4.75 -13.03
N VAL A 870 -27.71 4.25 -13.57
CA VAL A 870 -26.42 4.20 -12.89
C VAL A 870 -25.68 5.52 -13.11
N GLU A 871 -25.19 6.10 -12.01
CA GLU A 871 -24.31 7.27 -12.02
C GLU A 871 -23.12 7.09 -12.99
N ASP A 872 -22.77 8.16 -13.70
CA ASP A 872 -21.68 8.11 -14.68
C ASP A 872 -20.33 7.75 -14.06
N THR A 873 -20.12 8.10 -12.78
CA THR A 873 -18.89 7.82 -12.02
C THR A 873 -18.65 6.32 -11.79
N ALA A 874 -19.71 5.51 -11.75
CA ALA A 874 -19.64 4.07 -11.50
C ALA A 874 -19.44 3.23 -12.76
N ARG A 875 -19.87 3.73 -13.92
CA ARG A 875 -19.85 3.01 -15.21
C ARG A 875 -18.46 2.45 -15.58
N PRO A 876 -17.34 3.20 -15.45
CA PRO A 876 -16.02 2.67 -15.83
C PRO A 876 -15.59 1.46 -14.98
N LEU A 877 -15.86 1.50 -13.67
CA LEU A 877 -15.52 0.40 -12.77
C LEU A 877 -16.40 -0.83 -13.04
N LEU A 878 -17.70 -0.62 -13.28
CA LEU A 878 -18.61 -1.71 -13.67
C LEU A 878 -18.19 -2.36 -14.99
N ALA A 879 -17.87 -1.56 -16.01
CA ALA A 879 -17.40 -2.08 -17.29
C ALA A 879 -16.10 -2.88 -17.17
N LEU A 880 -15.21 -2.50 -16.25
CA LEU A 880 -14.02 -3.26 -15.91
C LEU A 880 -14.36 -4.59 -15.21
N LEU A 881 -15.24 -4.57 -14.21
CA LEU A 881 -15.71 -5.78 -13.50
C LEU A 881 -16.49 -6.73 -14.42
N ALA A 882 -17.06 -6.22 -15.52
CA ALA A 882 -17.68 -7.02 -16.56
C ALA A 882 -16.67 -7.70 -17.52
N VAL A 883 -15.39 -7.33 -17.53
CA VAL A 883 -14.41 -7.94 -18.46
C VAL A 883 -14.34 -9.48 -18.34
N PRO A 884 -14.36 -10.08 -17.13
CA PRO A 884 -14.21 -11.53 -16.97
C PRO A 884 -15.43 -12.39 -17.34
N GLU A 885 -16.65 -11.84 -17.39
CA GLU A 885 -17.89 -12.66 -17.38
C GLU A 885 -18.04 -13.58 -18.60
N ALA A 886 -17.46 -13.20 -19.74
CA ALA A 886 -17.53 -13.96 -20.99
C ALA A 886 -16.29 -14.85 -21.23
N GLY A 887 -15.46 -15.04 -20.20
CA GLY A 887 -14.20 -15.76 -20.28
C GLY A 887 -13.17 -15.09 -21.22
N ARG A 888 -12.09 -15.82 -21.54
CA ARG A 888 -10.95 -15.26 -22.30
C ARG A 888 -11.32 -14.70 -23.68
N ARG A 889 -12.34 -15.26 -24.35
CA ARG A 889 -12.76 -14.85 -25.70
C ARG A 889 -13.57 -13.55 -25.69
N GLY A 890 -14.42 -13.34 -24.67
CA GLY A 890 -15.23 -12.11 -24.56
C GLY A 890 -14.52 -10.93 -23.87
N ALA A 891 -13.36 -11.16 -23.24
CA ALA A 891 -12.58 -10.11 -22.59
C ALA A 891 -12.08 -9.03 -23.58
N VAL A 892 -11.74 -9.42 -24.81
CA VAL A 892 -11.20 -8.51 -25.85
C VAL A 892 -12.20 -7.43 -26.28
N PRO A 893 -13.40 -7.76 -26.78
CA PRO A 893 -14.37 -6.74 -27.21
C PRO A 893 -14.83 -5.85 -26.04
N ARG A 894 -14.96 -6.40 -24.83
CA ARG A 894 -15.32 -5.62 -23.63
C ARG A 894 -14.22 -4.64 -23.21
N THR A 895 -12.96 -5.06 -23.31
CA THR A 895 -11.81 -4.18 -23.10
C THR A 895 -11.77 -3.05 -24.14
N ALA A 896 -12.11 -3.35 -25.40
CA ALA A 896 -12.18 -2.33 -26.45
C ALA A 896 -13.30 -1.31 -26.19
N ALA A 897 -14.47 -1.75 -25.73
CA ALA A 897 -15.56 -0.86 -25.34
C ALA A 897 -15.18 0.04 -24.15
N LEU A 898 -14.57 -0.54 -23.10
CA LEU A 898 -14.03 0.21 -21.97
C LEU A 898 -12.98 1.24 -22.43
N ALA A 899 -12.09 0.85 -23.34
CA ALA A 899 -11.10 1.74 -23.90
C ALA A 899 -11.73 2.92 -24.64
N ARG A 900 -12.79 2.72 -25.44
CA ARG A 900 -13.49 3.83 -26.10
C ARG A 900 -14.11 4.80 -25.08
N ALA A 901 -14.70 4.29 -24.00
CA ALA A 901 -15.28 5.12 -22.95
C ALA A 901 -14.22 5.93 -22.19
N VAL A 902 -13.10 5.29 -21.81
CA VAL A 902 -12.03 5.93 -21.04
C VAL A 902 -11.13 6.84 -21.88
N LEU A 903 -10.94 6.52 -23.17
CA LEU A 903 -10.05 7.28 -24.06
C LEU A 903 -10.75 8.45 -24.76
N ARG A 904 -12.08 8.56 -24.68
CA ARG A 904 -12.78 9.78 -25.12
C ARG A 904 -12.23 11.00 -24.35
N PRO A 905 -11.87 12.08 -25.05
CA PRO A 905 -11.46 13.31 -24.39
C PRO A 905 -12.60 13.79 -23.49
N ALA A 906 -12.23 14.20 -22.28
CA ALA A 906 -13.14 14.90 -21.39
C ALA A 906 -13.64 16.15 -22.13
N GLY A 907 -14.93 16.47 -22.05
CA GLY A 907 -15.48 17.67 -22.67
C GLY A 907 -14.76 18.93 -22.17
N PRO A 908 -14.84 20.06 -22.90
CA PRO A 908 -14.33 21.34 -22.41
C PRO A 908 -15.09 21.73 -21.12
N GLY A 909 -14.50 21.40 -19.97
CA GLY A 909 -15.12 21.47 -18.64
C GLY A 909 -14.58 20.45 -17.65
N GLU A 910 -13.97 19.35 -18.14
CA GLU A 910 -13.40 18.26 -17.33
C GLU A 910 -11.86 18.14 -17.48
N GLN A 911 -11.17 19.27 -17.63
CA GLN A 911 -9.71 19.31 -17.41
C GLN A 911 -9.44 19.87 -16.02
N PRO A 912 -8.59 19.22 -15.20
CA PRO A 912 -8.09 19.83 -13.98
C PRO A 912 -7.21 21.05 -14.27
#